data_AF-A0A2V6KKJ8-F1
#
_entry.id   AF-A0A2V6KKJ8-F1
#
_cell.length_a   1.000
_cell.length_b   1.000
_cell.length_c   1.000
_cell.angle_alpha   90.00
_cell.angle_beta   90.00
_cell.angle_gamma   90.00
#
_symmetry.space_group_name_H-M   'P 1'
#
loop_
_entity.id
_entity.type
_entity.pdbx_description
1 polymer ?
#
loop_
_entity_poly.entity_id
_entity_poly.type
_entity_poly.pdbx_seq_one_letter_code
_entity_poly.pdbx_strand_id
1 'polypeptide(L)'
;DKLAAEGLRYNRFHVTALCSPTRAALLSGRNHHAVGFGSISELIGGWPGYSTNWPTSAASIAQILQANGYNTAAFGKWHLTPDDLQGPAGPFDRWPNALGFDYFWGFLGGETSQFEPVLVENNQIVGVPNEKNFYLNDVMADHSIAWIRNQKAQAPDKPFFLYLSTGATHAPHQVPKEWSDKYKGKFDQGWDKLREETFARQKQLGVIPANTKLTPRDPAFPAWDSVPPEVKKVYARQMEVYAGYQENTDHALGRVVQAIAEMGFADNTLVIYIFGDNGASMEGTENGTFNEMTTLNGIQLTSEEQLKAINAYGGLDKWGGPRMAPHYAAAWAWAGNAPFQWGKQVASHLGGTRNPMVVAWPKRIKDKGGLRSQFTHCTDIVPTILEAAGLPEPKVVNGVAQMPMHGVSFLSTFDDANAPARHTQQYFEILGNRAMYKDGWIACWRPDRIPWKLDPETLARFAPDKWNPDRDKCELYNLDEDFSEAEDVADRYPDKVRELTALFWTDAEKYQVLPLFGEIAFLWGFPRYSTGQTKFTYYDGTENISSGMIPPVYKRSYSISADLDNPGRSGLGLRPGIAGVIVAEGSFLGGFSLYVEGGRLKHTYSFLGLKLDTLTSRDELPKGKVNVRYEFTADKPGEFATSGTGRLFINGKQQAEDKLEHTVPLRFTAYEGMDIGTDNGLPVVPKLGYAKLLPKHFQGTIEKVEFNLGPAKISAEDLQRTYLERFANAVRN
;
A
#
# COMPACT_ATOMS: atom_id res chain seq x y z
N ASP A 1 12.18 21.69 -2.16
CA ASP A 1 12.81 22.78 -2.94
C ASP A 1 14.33 22.95 -2.82
N LYS A 2 14.90 23.10 -1.61
CA LYS A 2 16.35 23.34 -1.44
C LYS A 2 17.22 22.30 -2.18
N LEU A 3 16.91 21.01 -2.04
CA LEU A 3 17.60 19.94 -2.75
C LEU A 3 17.53 20.10 -4.28
N ALA A 4 16.40 20.54 -4.82
CA ALA A 4 16.23 20.75 -6.26
C ALA A 4 17.04 21.95 -6.77
N ALA A 5 17.16 23.01 -5.96
CA ALA A 5 17.94 24.20 -6.29
C ALA A 5 19.45 23.95 -6.19
N GLU A 6 19.89 23.09 -5.27
CA GLU A 6 21.30 22.76 -5.05
C GLU A 6 21.78 21.55 -5.85
N GLY A 7 20.87 20.69 -6.29
CA GLY A 7 21.12 19.46 -7.02
C GLY A 7 20.62 19.49 -8.47
N LEU A 8 20.25 18.33 -8.98
CA LEU A 8 19.74 18.09 -10.33
C LEU A 8 18.28 17.65 -10.26
N ARG A 9 17.47 18.13 -11.21
CA ARG A 9 16.05 17.79 -11.37
C ARG A 9 15.90 16.86 -12.57
N TYR A 10 15.24 15.73 -12.40
CA TYR A 10 14.95 14.78 -13.46
C TYR A 10 13.45 14.82 -13.79
N ASN A 11 13.12 15.09 -15.05
CA ASN A 11 11.74 15.18 -15.53
C ASN A 11 11.30 13.96 -16.35
N ARG A 12 12.19 12.98 -16.57
CA ARG A 12 11.93 11.70 -17.26
C ARG A 12 12.43 10.50 -16.44
N PHE A 13 12.22 10.55 -15.12
CA PHE A 13 12.41 9.41 -14.22
C PHE A 13 11.12 8.60 -14.10
N HIS A 14 11.23 7.27 -14.18
CA HIS A 14 10.10 6.36 -14.22
C HIS A 14 10.17 5.31 -13.12
N VAL A 15 8.99 4.88 -12.69
CA VAL A 15 8.70 3.79 -11.76
C VAL A 15 7.68 2.86 -12.41
N THR A 16 7.29 1.77 -11.74
CA THR A 16 6.49 0.70 -12.38
C THR A 16 4.98 1.01 -12.46
N ALA A 17 4.49 2.00 -11.71
CA ALA A 17 3.08 2.32 -11.44
C ALA A 17 2.41 1.59 -10.27
N LEU A 18 3.18 0.87 -9.43
CA LEU A 18 2.68 0.32 -8.17
C LEU A 18 3.79 0.17 -7.12
N CYS A 19 3.43 0.29 -5.83
CA CYS A 19 4.34 0.41 -4.70
C CYS A 19 5.31 -0.78 -4.51
N SER A 20 4.87 -1.99 -4.15
CA SER A 20 5.79 -3.14 -3.97
C SER A 20 6.64 -3.41 -5.23
N PRO A 21 6.05 -3.41 -6.45
CA PRO A 21 6.83 -3.54 -7.68
C PRO A 21 7.95 -2.50 -7.82
N THR A 22 7.66 -1.21 -7.59
CA THR A 22 8.69 -0.15 -7.63
C THR A 22 9.76 -0.36 -6.57
N ARG A 23 9.38 -0.70 -5.34
CA ARG A 23 10.33 -0.92 -4.22
C ARG A 23 11.26 -2.08 -4.51
N ALA A 24 10.72 -3.17 -5.05
CA ALA A 24 11.51 -4.33 -5.44
C ALA A 24 12.50 -3.98 -6.55
N ALA A 25 12.06 -3.25 -7.57
CA ALA A 25 12.92 -2.81 -8.64
C ALA A 25 14.01 -1.82 -8.18
N LEU A 26 13.62 -0.87 -7.33
CA LEU A 26 14.49 0.15 -6.75
C LEU A 26 15.61 -0.45 -5.90
N LEU A 27 15.29 -1.43 -5.05
CA LEU A 27 16.26 -2.01 -4.12
C LEU A 27 17.11 -3.12 -4.75
N SER A 28 16.69 -3.70 -5.88
CA SER A 28 17.42 -4.77 -6.57
C SER A 28 18.18 -4.31 -7.82
N GLY A 29 17.80 -3.18 -8.42
CA GLY A 29 18.31 -2.75 -9.73
C GLY A 29 17.81 -3.61 -10.89
N ARG A 30 16.74 -4.38 -10.68
CA ARG A 30 16.21 -5.38 -11.62
C ARG A 30 14.71 -5.19 -11.81
N ASN A 31 14.19 -5.65 -12.94
CA ASN A 31 12.76 -5.55 -13.21
C ASN A 31 11.95 -6.33 -12.17
N HIS A 32 10.86 -5.71 -11.70
CA HIS A 32 10.08 -6.19 -10.56
C HIS A 32 9.53 -7.62 -10.73
N HIS A 33 9.15 -8.01 -11.95
CA HIS A 33 8.75 -9.40 -12.24
C HIS A 33 9.90 -10.40 -12.05
N ALA A 34 11.13 -10.07 -12.48
CA ALA A 34 12.27 -10.97 -12.33
C ALA A 34 12.66 -11.24 -10.87
N VAL A 35 12.15 -10.43 -9.94
CA VAL A 35 12.32 -10.59 -8.49
C VAL A 35 11.02 -10.99 -7.78
N GLY A 36 9.98 -11.37 -8.53
CA GLY A 36 8.73 -11.93 -8.02
C GLY A 36 7.63 -10.93 -7.66
N PHE A 37 7.83 -9.64 -7.92
CA PHE A 37 6.90 -8.56 -7.58
C PHE A 37 6.18 -7.99 -8.81
N GLY A 38 5.51 -8.85 -9.59
CA GLY A 38 4.57 -8.42 -10.64
C GLY A 38 3.31 -7.73 -10.09
N SER A 39 3.03 -7.90 -8.80
CA SER A 39 1.98 -7.18 -8.06
C SER A 39 2.43 -6.87 -6.63
N ILE A 40 1.52 -6.33 -5.81
CA ILE A 40 1.78 -6.06 -4.38
C ILE A 40 1.78 -7.34 -3.53
N SER A 41 2.40 -7.28 -2.35
CA SER A 41 2.52 -8.41 -1.41
C SER A 41 1.20 -8.99 -0.92
N GLU A 42 0.09 -8.26 -1.08
CA GLU A 42 -1.27 -8.69 -0.73
C GLU A 42 -1.94 -9.49 -1.87
N LEU A 43 -1.42 -9.39 -3.10
CA LEU A 43 -1.99 -9.96 -4.33
C LEU A 43 -1.10 -11.07 -4.91
N ILE A 44 -0.51 -11.89 -4.04
CA ILE A 44 0.40 -12.98 -4.40
C ILE A 44 -0.26 -13.93 -5.42
N GLY A 45 0.52 -14.31 -6.44
CA GLY A 45 0.18 -15.30 -7.46
C GLY A 45 1.09 -16.54 -7.41
N GLY A 46 0.69 -17.59 -8.13
CA GLY A 46 1.40 -18.88 -8.13
C GLY A 46 2.57 -19.00 -9.11
N TRP A 47 3.04 -17.91 -9.73
CA TRP A 47 4.07 -17.91 -10.79
C TRP A 47 5.34 -17.20 -10.35
N PRO A 48 6.50 -17.53 -10.94
CA PRO A 48 7.78 -16.91 -10.59
C PRO A 48 7.69 -15.38 -10.47
N GLY A 49 7.13 -14.71 -11.49
CA GLY A 49 7.03 -13.26 -11.54
C GLY A 49 6.01 -12.61 -10.60
N TYR A 50 5.08 -13.38 -10.04
CA TYR A 50 4.02 -12.90 -9.15
C TYR A 50 4.06 -13.55 -7.76
N SER A 51 5.14 -14.26 -7.44
CA SER A 51 5.26 -15.08 -6.24
C SER A 51 5.50 -14.28 -4.96
N THR A 52 5.91 -13.01 -5.08
CA THR A 52 6.41 -12.15 -3.99
C THR A 52 7.58 -12.76 -3.23
N ASN A 53 8.23 -13.75 -3.87
CA ASN A 53 9.38 -14.44 -3.35
C ASN A 53 10.65 -13.83 -3.93
N TRP A 54 11.27 -12.93 -3.17
CA TRP A 54 12.54 -12.31 -3.54
C TRP A 54 13.66 -13.37 -3.70
N PRO A 55 14.22 -13.57 -4.90
CA PRO A 55 15.22 -14.62 -5.12
C PRO A 55 16.58 -14.20 -4.56
N THR A 56 17.32 -15.15 -3.97
CA THR A 56 18.69 -14.90 -3.45
C THR A 56 19.72 -14.58 -4.53
N SER A 57 19.39 -14.84 -5.80
CA SER A 57 20.18 -14.41 -6.98
C SER A 57 19.98 -12.93 -7.35
N ALA A 58 19.15 -12.19 -6.62
CA ALA A 58 18.94 -10.76 -6.80
C ALA A 58 19.27 -10.00 -5.52
N ALA A 59 20.54 -9.99 -5.10
CA ALA A 59 20.95 -9.27 -3.91
C ALA A 59 20.49 -7.80 -3.93
N SER A 60 19.97 -7.35 -2.79
CA SER A 60 19.55 -5.95 -2.61
C SER A 60 20.77 -5.03 -2.55
N ILE A 61 20.58 -3.73 -2.84
CA ILE A 61 21.61 -2.72 -2.65
C ILE A 61 22.16 -2.70 -1.22
N ALA A 62 21.32 -2.94 -0.22
CA ALA A 62 21.75 -2.95 1.18
C ALA A 62 22.70 -4.13 1.46
N GLN A 63 22.41 -5.35 0.96
CA GLN A 63 23.33 -6.48 1.08
C GLN A 63 24.68 -6.19 0.41
N ILE A 64 24.66 -5.56 -0.77
CA ILE A 64 25.87 -5.21 -1.51
C ILE A 64 26.70 -4.18 -0.74
N LEU A 65 26.07 -3.11 -0.25
CA LEU A 65 26.77 -2.05 0.49
C LEU A 65 27.25 -2.52 1.87
N GLN A 66 26.47 -3.33 2.57
CA GLN A 66 26.84 -3.94 3.86
C GLN A 66 28.11 -4.79 3.70
N ALA A 67 28.16 -5.64 2.68
CA ALA A 67 29.34 -6.45 2.36
C ALA A 67 30.58 -5.61 1.97
N ASN A 68 30.38 -4.33 1.60
CA ASN A 68 31.43 -3.37 1.26
C ASN A 68 31.64 -2.30 2.35
N GLY A 69 31.25 -2.59 3.59
CA GLY A 69 31.62 -1.79 4.76
C GLY A 69 30.71 -0.61 5.09
N TYR A 70 29.54 -0.50 4.46
CA TYR A 70 28.52 0.47 4.86
C TYR A 70 27.75 -0.02 6.08
N ASN A 71 27.26 0.93 6.89
CA ASN A 71 26.12 0.66 7.77
C ASN A 71 24.83 0.92 7.00
N THR A 72 23.86 0.01 7.10
CA THR A 72 22.62 0.09 6.31
C THR A 72 21.40 0.21 7.24
N ALA A 73 20.50 1.14 6.95
CA ALA A 73 19.22 1.21 7.65
C ALA A 73 18.07 1.56 6.73
N ALA A 74 16.89 1.03 7.07
CA ALA A 74 15.63 1.34 6.43
C ALA A 74 14.63 1.89 7.46
N PHE A 75 13.90 2.94 7.09
CA PHE A 75 12.87 3.53 7.93
C PHE A 75 11.56 3.72 7.17
N GLY A 76 10.45 3.37 7.82
CA GLY A 76 9.09 3.56 7.33
C GLY A 76 8.52 2.36 6.58
N LYS A 77 7.86 2.62 5.45
CA LYS A 77 7.13 1.61 4.67
C LYS A 77 8.10 0.61 4.04
N TRP A 78 7.91 -0.68 4.31
CA TRP A 78 8.66 -1.75 3.66
C TRP A 78 7.95 -2.29 2.41
N HIS A 79 6.77 -2.90 2.58
CA HIS A 79 5.89 -3.41 1.53
C HIS A 79 6.49 -4.47 0.59
N LEU A 80 7.43 -5.27 1.10
CA LEU A 80 8.06 -6.38 0.38
C LEU A 80 8.01 -7.72 1.15
N THR A 81 7.42 -7.74 2.34
CA THR A 81 7.17 -8.97 3.09
C THR A 81 5.75 -9.47 2.74
N PRO A 82 5.59 -10.71 2.26
CA PRO A 82 4.28 -11.32 2.02
C PRO A 82 3.33 -11.12 3.20
N ASP A 83 2.08 -10.77 2.92
CA ASP A 83 1.07 -10.34 3.89
C ASP A 83 0.81 -11.40 4.99
N ASP A 84 0.93 -12.69 4.64
CA ASP A 84 0.77 -13.84 5.53
C ASP A 84 2.05 -14.23 6.31
N LEU A 85 3.17 -13.52 6.11
CA LEU A 85 4.48 -13.81 6.72
C LEU A 85 5.01 -12.64 7.57
N GLN A 86 4.14 -11.72 7.99
CA GLN A 86 4.48 -10.52 8.77
C GLN A 86 4.40 -10.74 10.30
N GLY A 87 4.63 -11.97 10.75
CA GLY A 87 4.44 -12.38 12.15
C GLY A 87 5.69 -13.00 12.78
N PRO A 88 5.67 -13.23 14.10
CA PRO A 88 6.83 -13.76 14.84
C PRO A 88 7.16 -15.22 14.48
N ALA A 89 6.28 -15.91 13.74
CA ALA A 89 6.52 -17.25 13.22
C ALA A 89 7.55 -17.27 12.07
N GLY A 90 7.83 -16.12 11.45
CA GLY A 90 8.66 -16.03 10.25
C GLY A 90 8.03 -16.72 9.03
N PRO A 91 8.83 -17.06 8.00
CA PRO A 91 10.28 -16.87 7.93
C PRO A 91 10.67 -15.38 7.83
N PHE A 92 11.83 -15.04 8.37
CA PHE A 92 12.37 -13.66 8.36
C PHE A 92 13.23 -13.35 7.13
N ASP A 93 13.29 -14.25 6.16
CA ASP A 93 14.12 -14.15 4.94
C ASP A 93 13.66 -13.04 3.97
N ARG A 94 12.42 -12.54 4.11
CA ARG A 94 11.82 -11.45 3.32
C ARG A 94 11.59 -10.18 4.13
N TRP A 95 12.16 -10.11 5.33
CA TRP A 95 12.14 -8.93 6.18
C TRP A 95 13.33 -8.02 5.85
N PRO A 96 13.27 -6.72 6.20
CA PRO A 96 14.34 -5.77 5.90
C PRO A 96 15.74 -6.26 6.28
N ASN A 97 15.90 -6.84 7.48
CA ASN A 97 17.21 -7.29 7.95
C ASN A 97 17.80 -8.42 7.09
N ALA A 98 16.97 -9.35 6.58
CA ALA A 98 17.45 -10.41 5.69
C ALA A 98 17.87 -9.86 4.31
N LEU A 99 17.29 -8.74 3.88
CA LEU A 99 17.73 -7.99 2.71
C LEU A 99 18.85 -7.01 3.03
N GLY A 100 19.66 -7.26 4.06
CA GLY A 100 20.95 -6.58 4.29
C GLY A 100 20.87 -5.23 4.98
N PHE A 101 19.72 -4.88 5.57
CA PHE A 101 19.61 -3.71 6.45
C PHE A 101 20.04 -4.09 7.88
N ASP A 102 21.10 -3.47 8.40
CA ASP A 102 21.55 -3.67 9.78
C ASP A 102 20.48 -3.23 10.80
N TYR A 103 19.68 -2.23 10.43
CA TYR A 103 18.60 -1.71 11.26
C TYR A 103 17.33 -1.41 10.43
N PHE A 104 16.17 -1.75 10.99
CA PHE A 104 14.87 -1.36 10.44
C PHE A 104 13.94 -0.83 11.52
N TRP A 105 13.21 0.24 11.20
CA TRP A 105 12.10 0.73 12.03
C TRP A 105 10.98 1.26 11.12
N GLY A 106 9.76 0.76 11.27
CA GLY A 106 8.64 1.19 10.43
C GLY A 106 7.50 0.19 10.42
N PHE A 107 6.91 -0.07 9.26
CA PHE A 107 5.81 -1.02 9.10
C PHE A 107 5.97 -1.86 7.83
N LEU A 108 5.47 -3.11 7.88
CA LEU A 108 5.70 -4.10 6.82
C LEU A 108 4.69 -4.01 5.66
N GLY A 109 3.44 -3.63 5.96
CA GLY A 109 2.34 -3.56 4.99
C GLY A 109 2.40 -2.42 3.97
N GLY A 110 1.41 -2.38 3.08
CA GLY A 110 1.29 -1.39 2.03
C GLY A 110 0.82 0.00 2.47
N GLU A 111 0.12 0.08 3.58
CA GLU A 111 -0.40 1.31 4.16
C GLU A 111 -0.53 1.15 5.67
N THR A 112 -0.76 2.26 6.39
CA THR A 112 -0.93 2.23 7.84
C THR A 112 -1.59 3.50 8.35
N SER A 113 -2.17 3.45 9.56
CA SER A 113 -2.61 4.64 10.30
C SER A 113 -1.41 5.52 10.63
N GLN A 114 -1.54 6.83 10.44
CA GLN A 114 -0.45 7.76 10.78
C GLN A 114 -0.44 8.13 12.27
N PHE A 115 -1.47 7.74 13.01
CA PHE A 115 -1.62 8.02 14.44
C PHE A 115 -1.48 6.76 15.30
N GLU A 116 -1.91 5.60 14.78
CA GLU A 116 -1.94 4.33 15.50
C GLU A 116 -1.42 3.17 14.60
N PRO A 117 -0.19 3.27 14.05
CA PRO A 117 0.38 2.21 13.22
C PRO A 117 0.80 1.00 14.05
N VAL A 118 0.68 -0.21 13.50
CA VAL A 118 1.39 -1.38 14.03
C VAL A 118 2.84 -1.33 13.53
N LEU A 119 3.78 -1.08 14.44
CA LEU A 119 5.19 -0.89 14.11
C LEU A 119 6.02 -2.15 14.31
N VAL A 120 7.12 -2.18 13.57
CA VAL A 120 8.14 -3.23 13.58
C VAL A 120 9.51 -2.57 13.75
N GLU A 121 10.32 -3.16 14.63
CA GLU A 121 11.72 -2.82 14.79
C GLU A 121 12.55 -4.09 14.58
N ASN A 122 13.38 -4.06 13.54
CA ASN A 122 14.08 -5.24 13.02
C ASN A 122 13.13 -6.41 12.75
N ASN A 123 13.39 -7.58 13.36
CA ASN A 123 12.55 -8.77 13.25
C ASN A 123 11.51 -8.90 14.39
N GLN A 124 11.17 -7.78 15.06
CA GLN A 124 10.25 -7.76 16.18
C GLN A 124 9.08 -6.79 15.91
N ILE A 125 7.86 -7.28 16.13
CA ILE A 125 6.67 -6.42 16.16
C ILE A 125 6.69 -5.65 17.48
N VAL A 126 6.70 -4.32 17.39
CA VAL A 126 6.64 -3.39 18.53
C VAL A 126 5.18 -3.13 18.92
N GLY A 127 4.26 -3.16 17.94
CA GLY A 127 2.84 -2.90 18.15
C GLY A 127 2.48 -1.43 17.98
N VAL A 128 1.35 -1.02 18.56
CA VAL A 128 0.83 0.35 18.45
C VAL A 128 1.51 1.27 19.47
N PRO A 129 2.05 2.44 19.04
CA PRO A 129 2.62 3.45 19.93
C PRO A 129 1.62 3.93 21.01
N ASN A 130 2.13 4.24 22.22
CA ASN A 130 1.32 4.76 23.33
C ASN A 130 1.61 6.22 23.65
N GLU A 131 2.53 6.85 22.91
CA GLU A 131 2.93 8.23 23.11
C GLU A 131 1.80 9.20 22.79
N LYS A 132 1.63 10.18 23.67
CA LYS A 132 0.66 11.26 23.42
C LYS A 132 1.13 12.10 22.23
N ASN A 133 0.21 12.36 21.29
CA ASN A 133 0.47 13.10 20.05
C ASN A 133 1.46 12.39 19.12
N PHE A 134 1.52 11.06 19.16
CA PHE A 134 2.26 10.30 18.15
C PHE A 134 1.80 10.69 16.73
N TYR A 135 2.76 10.90 15.85
CA TYR A 135 2.54 11.01 14.42
C TYR A 135 3.70 10.36 13.67
N LEU A 136 3.40 9.35 12.86
CA LEU A 136 4.38 8.42 12.32
C LEU A 136 5.53 9.13 11.60
N ASN A 137 5.22 10.12 10.78
CA ASN A 137 6.20 10.78 9.94
C ASN A 137 7.25 11.56 10.75
N ASP A 138 6.81 12.23 11.81
CA ASP A 138 7.68 13.02 12.67
C ASP A 138 8.60 12.12 13.50
N VAL A 139 8.05 11.02 14.04
CA VAL A 139 8.80 10.03 14.83
C VAL A 139 9.79 9.26 13.96
N MET A 140 9.41 8.92 12.73
CA MET A 140 10.31 8.28 11.76
C MET A 140 11.52 9.17 11.43
N ALA A 141 11.32 10.49 11.30
CA ALA A 141 12.42 11.43 11.13
C ALA A 141 13.33 11.48 12.37
N ASP A 142 12.75 11.47 13.58
CA ASP A 142 13.51 11.40 14.84
C ASP A 142 14.36 10.13 14.95
N HIS A 143 13.77 8.97 14.65
CA HIS A 143 14.47 7.68 14.62
C HIS A 143 15.60 7.66 13.60
N SER A 144 15.36 8.20 12.40
CA SER A 144 16.39 8.32 11.35
C SER A 144 17.56 9.19 11.80
N ILE A 145 17.27 10.37 12.37
CA ILE A 145 18.29 11.30 12.88
C ILE A 145 19.10 10.68 14.01
N ALA A 146 18.42 10.02 14.95
CA ALA A 146 19.07 9.34 16.08
C ALA A 146 20.01 8.23 15.59
N TRP A 147 19.57 7.41 14.63
CA TRP A 147 20.40 6.35 14.06
C TRP A 147 21.67 6.89 13.39
N ILE A 148 21.55 7.91 12.52
CA ILE A 148 22.73 8.49 11.85
C ILE A 148 23.68 9.09 12.88
N ARG A 149 23.18 9.86 13.85
CA ARG A 149 24.00 10.48 14.91
C ARG A 149 24.74 9.44 15.74
N ASN A 150 24.05 8.41 16.20
CA ASN A 150 24.65 7.34 16.99
C ASN A 150 25.70 6.55 16.19
N GLN A 151 25.41 6.28 14.92
CA GLN A 151 26.34 5.63 14.01
C GLN A 151 27.62 6.44 13.84
N LYS A 152 27.49 7.74 13.53
CA LYS A 152 28.62 8.63 13.31
C LYS A 152 29.42 8.95 14.57
N ALA A 153 28.77 8.97 15.73
CA ALA A 153 29.47 9.14 17.00
C ALA A 153 30.41 7.97 17.31
N GLN A 154 30.06 6.75 16.92
CA GLN A 154 30.85 5.55 17.21
C GLN A 154 31.83 5.17 16.08
N ALA A 155 31.47 5.45 14.82
CA ALA A 155 32.27 5.12 13.65
C ALA A 155 32.21 6.26 12.60
N PRO A 156 32.87 7.40 12.86
CA PRO A 156 32.74 8.60 12.03
C PRO A 156 33.12 8.37 10.56
N ASP A 157 34.15 7.56 10.32
CA ASP A 157 34.69 7.26 8.99
C ASP A 157 33.87 6.19 8.24
N LYS A 158 33.03 5.41 8.94
CA LYS A 158 32.23 4.36 8.29
C LYS A 158 31.07 4.99 7.51
N PRO A 159 30.90 4.71 6.21
CA PRO A 159 29.82 5.28 5.42
C PRO A 159 28.47 4.67 5.82
N PHE A 160 27.38 5.37 5.50
CA PHE A 160 26.02 4.89 5.75
C PHE A 160 25.19 4.87 4.47
N PHE A 161 24.24 3.94 4.41
CA PHE A 161 23.15 3.92 3.45
C PHE A 161 21.83 3.96 4.22
N LEU A 162 21.03 4.98 3.94
CA LEU A 162 19.72 5.19 4.55
C LEU A 162 18.64 5.09 3.48
N TYR A 163 17.75 4.11 3.61
CA TYR A 163 16.52 4.02 2.85
C TYR A 163 15.35 4.56 3.70
N LEU A 164 14.94 5.80 3.44
CA LEU A 164 13.85 6.45 4.16
C LEU A 164 12.61 6.51 3.26
N SER A 165 11.59 5.72 3.58
CA SER A 165 10.37 5.62 2.80
C SER A 165 9.14 5.91 3.65
N THR A 166 8.54 7.07 3.46
CA THR A 166 7.38 7.49 4.25
C THR A 166 6.13 6.68 3.91
N GLY A 167 5.19 6.56 4.85
CA GLY A 167 3.81 6.14 4.53
C GLY A 167 3.05 7.22 3.75
N ALA A 168 3.52 8.46 3.82
CA ALA A 168 2.96 9.60 3.12
C ALA A 168 3.31 9.63 1.63
N THR A 169 2.47 10.17 0.76
CA THR A 169 1.09 10.62 1.01
C THR A 169 0.09 9.53 0.59
N HIS A 170 0.33 8.27 0.98
CA HIS A 170 -0.64 7.19 0.75
C HIS A 170 -1.90 7.41 1.58
N ALA A 171 -3.01 6.83 1.16
CA ALA A 171 -4.15 6.71 2.05
C ALA A 171 -3.83 5.74 3.22
N PRO A 172 -4.49 5.90 4.39
CA PRO A 172 -5.43 6.97 4.69
C PRO A 172 -4.75 8.34 4.78
N HIS A 173 -5.33 9.35 4.11
CA HIS A 173 -4.78 10.71 4.09
C HIS A 173 -4.96 11.36 5.46
N GLN A 174 -3.97 11.17 6.33
CA GLN A 174 -4.01 11.56 7.73
C GLN A 174 -2.84 12.48 8.09
N VAL A 175 -3.16 13.63 8.69
CA VAL A 175 -2.16 14.63 9.10
C VAL A 175 -2.69 15.46 10.26
N PRO A 176 -1.83 15.92 11.20
CA PRO A 176 -2.24 16.87 12.21
C PRO A 176 -2.90 18.11 11.61
N LYS A 177 -3.94 18.59 12.30
CA LYS A 177 -4.87 19.58 11.76
C LYS A 177 -4.16 20.87 11.33
N GLU A 178 -3.15 21.29 12.08
CA GLU A 178 -2.34 22.48 11.82
C GLU A 178 -1.66 22.48 10.44
N TRP A 179 -1.40 21.31 9.85
CA TRP A 179 -0.86 21.22 8.50
C TRP A 179 -1.95 21.37 7.46
N SER A 180 -3.06 20.62 7.60
CA SER A 180 -4.18 20.70 6.66
C SER A 180 -4.86 22.07 6.62
N ASP A 181 -4.96 22.76 7.76
CA ASP A 181 -5.68 24.03 7.86
C ASP A 181 -4.96 25.20 7.16
N LYS A 182 -3.65 25.07 6.87
CA LYS A 182 -2.90 26.03 6.04
C LYS A 182 -3.47 26.14 4.63
N TYR A 183 -4.09 25.07 4.15
CA TYR A 183 -4.61 24.96 2.79
C TYR A 183 -6.08 25.29 2.65
N LYS A 184 -6.76 25.70 3.74
CA LYS A 184 -8.20 26.00 3.71
C LYS A 184 -8.56 26.98 2.59
N GLY A 185 -9.47 26.56 1.70
CA GLY A 185 -9.97 27.32 0.56
C GLY A 185 -8.99 27.47 -0.62
N LYS A 186 -7.81 26.84 -0.57
CA LYS A 186 -6.80 26.91 -1.65
C LYS A 186 -7.13 26.04 -2.87
N PHE A 187 -8.16 25.21 -2.75
CA PHE A 187 -8.59 24.22 -3.74
C PHE A 187 -10.06 24.37 -4.16
N ASP A 188 -10.72 25.49 -3.80
CA ASP A 188 -12.12 25.76 -4.14
C ASP A 188 -12.36 25.93 -5.66
N GLN A 189 -11.30 26.22 -6.41
CA GLN A 189 -11.31 26.30 -7.87
C GLN A 189 -11.41 24.93 -8.56
N GLY A 190 -11.15 23.83 -7.84
CA GLY A 190 -11.30 22.48 -8.36
C GLY A 190 -10.12 21.94 -9.16
N TRP A 191 -10.18 20.63 -9.46
CA TRP A 191 -9.13 19.88 -10.12
C TRP A 191 -8.86 20.31 -11.56
N ASP A 192 -9.89 20.69 -12.34
CA ASP A 192 -9.71 21.16 -13.73
C ASP A 192 -8.83 22.42 -13.74
N LYS A 193 -9.13 23.39 -12.86
CA LYS A 193 -8.37 24.64 -12.77
C LYS A 193 -6.97 24.42 -12.20
N LEU A 194 -6.84 23.61 -11.15
CA LEU A 194 -5.54 23.27 -10.58
C LEU A 194 -4.62 22.63 -11.64
N ARG A 195 -5.17 21.76 -12.49
CA ARG A 195 -4.44 21.10 -13.58
C ARG A 195 -3.91 22.12 -14.60
N GLU A 196 -4.73 23.07 -15.03
CA GLU A 196 -4.31 24.17 -15.92
C GLU A 196 -3.21 25.04 -15.29
N GLU A 197 -3.38 25.42 -14.03
CA GLU A 197 -2.42 26.27 -13.30
C GLU A 197 -1.08 25.56 -13.10
N THR A 198 -1.11 24.27 -12.77
CA THR A 198 0.07 23.43 -12.60
C THR A 198 0.83 23.31 -13.92
N PHE A 199 0.12 23.03 -15.03
CA PHE A 199 0.71 22.93 -16.35
C PHE A 199 1.37 24.25 -16.79
N ALA A 200 0.68 25.38 -16.62
CA ALA A 200 1.24 26.69 -16.93
C ALA A 200 2.50 26.99 -16.10
N ARG A 201 2.48 26.65 -14.80
CA ARG A 201 3.63 26.82 -13.91
C ARG A 201 4.80 25.91 -14.27
N GLN A 202 4.54 24.65 -14.65
CA GLN A 202 5.58 23.73 -15.12
C GLN A 202 6.31 24.26 -16.36
N LYS A 203 5.56 24.86 -17.32
CA LYS A 203 6.17 25.55 -18.47
C LYS A 203 7.00 26.76 -18.05
N GLN A 204 6.48 27.59 -17.15
CA GLN A 204 7.19 28.76 -16.63
C GLN A 204 8.50 28.37 -15.92
N LEU A 205 8.49 27.27 -15.17
CA LEU A 205 9.67 26.73 -14.48
C LEU A 205 10.65 26.01 -15.43
N GLY A 206 10.25 25.79 -16.69
CA GLY A 206 11.04 25.08 -17.70
C GLY A 206 11.25 23.59 -17.39
N VAL A 207 10.46 22.99 -16.50
CA VAL A 207 10.59 21.57 -16.13
C VAL A 207 9.93 20.63 -17.15
N ILE A 208 9.06 21.18 -18.00
CA ILE A 208 8.51 20.50 -19.18
C ILE A 208 8.80 21.34 -20.43
N PRO A 209 8.92 20.72 -21.62
CA PRO A 209 9.08 21.44 -22.89
C PRO A 209 7.97 22.47 -23.17
N ALA A 210 8.32 23.56 -23.86
CA ALA A 210 7.36 24.62 -24.19
C ALA A 210 6.21 24.13 -25.10
N ASN A 211 6.51 23.16 -25.97
CA ASN A 211 5.57 22.52 -26.89
C ASN A 211 4.73 21.41 -26.25
N THR A 212 4.96 21.04 -24.98
CA THR A 212 4.15 20.03 -24.29
C THR A 212 2.67 20.42 -24.36
N LYS A 213 1.79 19.43 -24.55
CA LYS A 213 0.34 19.60 -24.59
C LYS A 213 -0.24 19.12 -23.26
N LEU A 214 -1.33 19.76 -22.82
CA LEU A 214 -2.08 19.25 -21.68
C LEU A 214 -3.01 18.16 -22.20
N THR A 215 -2.89 16.94 -21.67
CA THR A 215 -3.74 15.84 -22.13
C THR A 215 -5.21 16.09 -21.78
N PRO A 216 -6.16 15.66 -22.64
CA PRO A 216 -7.58 15.87 -22.41
C PRO A 216 -8.07 15.09 -21.18
N ARG A 217 -9.21 15.53 -20.62
CA ARG A 217 -9.90 14.79 -19.55
C ARG A 217 -10.59 13.56 -20.14
N ASP A 218 -10.28 12.38 -19.59
CA ASP A 218 -11.04 11.17 -19.89
C ASP A 218 -12.46 11.27 -19.30
N PRO A 219 -13.51 10.79 -19.98
CA PRO A 219 -14.88 10.79 -19.46
C PRO A 219 -15.07 10.09 -18.10
N ALA A 220 -14.15 9.20 -17.70
CA ALA A 220 -14.15 8.58 -16.38
C ALA A 220 -13.94 9.59 -15.23
N PHE A 221 -13.35 10.76 -15.51
CA PHE A 221 -13.18 11.82 -14.50
C PHE A 221 -14.30 12.86 -14.59
N PRO A 222 -15.06 13.11 -13.51
CA PRO A 222 -16.11 14.13 -13.52
C PRO A 222 -15.52 15.54 -13.71
N ALA A 223 -16.31 16.44 -14.32
CA ALA A 223 -15.95 17.85 -14.43
C ALA A 223 -16.18 18.51 -13.07
N TRP A 224 -15.31 19.43 -12.63
CA TRP A 224 -15.54 20.17 -11.39
C TRP A 224 -16.87 20.92 -11.39
N ASP A 225 -17.25 21.51 -12.54
CA ASP A 225 -18.49 22.25 -12.67
C ASP A 225 -19.74 21.35 -12.70
N SER A 226 -19.58 20.03 -12.87
CA SER A 226 -20.67 19.07 -12.73
C SER A 226 -20.94 18.66 -11.28
N VAL A 227 -20.04 19.00 -10.34
CA VAL A 227 -20.17 18.64 -8.93
C VAL A 227 -21.18 19.55 -8.23
N PRO A 228 -22.13 19.01 -7.46
CA PRO A 228 -23.07 19.82 -6.67
C PRO A 228 -22.36 20.72 -5.64
N PRO A 229 -22.81 21.97 -5.43
CA PRO A 229 -22.16 22.93 -4.53
C PRO A 229 -21.92 22.43 -3.10
N GLU A 230 -22.83 21.63 -2.55
CA GLU A 230 -22.75 21.03 -1.22
C GLU A 230 -21.63 19.99 -1.10
N VAL A 231 -21.28 19.32 -2.20
CA VAL A 231 -20.23 18.31 -2.26
C VAL A 231 -18.85 18.93 -2.57
N LYS A 232 -18.80 20.07 -3.29
CA LYS A 232 -17.54 20.77 -3.61
C LYS A 232 -16.68 21.05 -2.37
N LYS A 233 -17.30 21.39 -1.23
CA LYS A 233 -16.58 21.61 0.04
C LYS A 233 -15.91 20.34 0.58
N VAL A 234 -16.54 19.19 0.39
CA VAL A 234 -15.93 17.89 0.73
C VAL A 234 -14.70 17.66 -0.13
N TYR A 235 -14.83 17.84 -1.45
CA TYR A 235 -13.74 17.59 -2.39
C TYR A 235 -12.58 18.57 -2.24
N ALA A 236 -12.84 19.85 -1.95
CA ALA A 236 -11.79 20.80 -1.61
C ALA A 236 -11.04 20.33 -0.35
N ARG A 237 -11.77 19.96 0.71
CA ARG A 237 -11.16 19.48 1.97
C ARG A 237 -10.30 18.23 1.78
N GLN A 238 -10.67 17.34 0.86
CA GLN A 238 -9.85 16.17 0.51
C GLN A 238 -8.44 16.59 0.06
N MET A 239 -8.35 17.58 -0.84
CA MET A 239 -7.07 18.07 -1.36
C MET A 239 -6.31 18.94 -0.35
N GLU A 240 -7.00 19.68 0.51
CA GLU A 240 -6.38 20.44 1.61
C GLU A 240 -5.62 19.53 2.58
N VAL A 241 -6.24 18.41 2.97
CA VAL A 241 -5.60 17.43 3.85
C VAL A 241 -4.43 16.75 3.15
N TYR A 242 -4.59 16.37 1.88
CA TYR A 242 -3.50 15.81 1.08
C TYR A 242 -2.29 16.77 0.99
N ALA A 243 -2.53 18.05 0.70
CA ALA A 243 -1.49 19.07 0.62
C ALA A 243 -0.79 19.30 1.97
N GLY A 244 -1.55 19.35 3.07
CA GLY A 244 -0.98 19.42 4.41
C GLY A 244 -0.13 18.20 4.76
N TYR A 245 -0.56 17.00 4.36
CA TYR A 245 0.17 15.75 4.55
C TYR A 245 1.49 15.75 3.76
N GLN A 246 1.47 16.24 2.52
CA GLN A 246 2.65 16.42 1.70
C GLN A 246 3.62 17.44 2.32
N GLU A 247 3.12 18.59 2.83
CA GLU A 247 3.96 19.62 3.46
C GLU A 247 4.63 19.11 4.74
N ASN A 248 3.90 18.39 5.60
CA ASN A 248 4.51 17.75 6.76
C ASN A 248 5.61 16.76 6.33
N THR A 249 5.40 16.00 5.25
CA THR A 249 6.41 15.07 4.74
C THR A 249 7.66 15.76 4.26
N ASP A 250 7.54 16.86 3.51
CA ASP A 250 8.68 17.68 3.15
C ASP A 250 9.40 18.23 4.41
N HIS A 251 8.65 18.67 5.42
CA HIS A 251 9.21 19.13 6.68
C HIS A 251 10.00 18.03 7.44
N ALA A 252 9.41 16.84 7.59
CA ALA A 252 10.03 15.71 8.29
C ALA A 252 11.33 15.26 7.59
N LEU A 253 11.32 15.15 6.27
CA LEU A 253 12.51 14.81 5.48
C LEU A 253 13.55 15.94 5.52
N GLY A 254 13.11 17.19 5.52
CA GLY A 254 13.96 18.37 5.70
C GLY A 254 14.76 18.32 7.00
N ARG A 255 14.15 17.85 8.11
CA ARG A 255 14.84 17.66 9.40
C ARG A 255 15.98 16.64 9.30
N VAL A 256 15.77 15.52 8.58
CA VAL A 256 16.80 14.49 8.39
C VAL A 256 17.98 15.04 7.58
N VAL A 257 17.69 15.69 6.45
CA VAL A 257 18.72 16.32 5.60
C VAL A 257 19.48 17.40 6.36
N GLN A 258 18.78 18.21 7.15
CA GLN A 258 19.38 19.23 8.00
C GLN A 258 20.31 18.61 9.06
N ALA A 259 19.90 17.53 9.72
CA ALA A 259 20.74 16.86 10.71
C ALA A 259 22.05 16.33 10.09
N ILE A 260 21.99 15.79 8.86
CA ILE A 260 23.20 15.37 8.11
C ILE A 260 24.13 16.57 7.86
N ALA A 261 23.57 17.73 7.52
CA ALA A 261 24.33 18.95 7.30
C ALA A 261 24.96 19.50 8.59
N GLU A 262 24.22 19.50 9.70
CA GLU A 262 24.70 19.93 11.03
C GLU A 262 25.88 19.09 11.53
N MET A 263 25.92 17.81 11.15
CA MET A 263 27.05 16.92 11.44
C MET A 263 28.25 17.10 10.49
N GLY A 264 28.16 17.99 9.49
CA GLY A 264 29.22 18.25 8.52
C GLY A 264 29.33 17.21 7.39
N PHE A 265 28.34 16.35 7.21
CA PHE A 265 28.38 15.27 6.20
C PHE A 265 27.66 15.61 4.89
N ALA A 266 27.00 16.77 4.78
CA ALA A 266 26.22 17.15 3.60
C ALA A 266 27.01 17.07 2.29
N ASP A 267 28.24 17.61 2.27
CA ASP A 267 29.06 17.66 1.04
C ASP A 267 29.33 16.26 0.46
N ASN A 268 29.51 15.27 1.33
CA ASN A 268 29.83 13.89 0.95
C ASN A 268 28.62 12.94 1.00
N THR A 269 27.40 13.48 1.01
CA THR A 269 26.18 12.67 0.98
C THR A 269 25.51 12.81 -0.39
N LEU A 270 25.29 11.68 -1.06
CA LEU A 270 24.42 11.59 -2.23
C LEU A 270 22.98 11.40 -1.76
N VAL A 271 22.13 12.38 -2.00
CA VAL A 271 20.68 12.32 -1.73
C VAL A 271 19.96 12.09 -3.04
N ILE A 272 19.17 11.02 -3.12
CA ILE A 272 18.24 10.77 -4.22
C ILE A 272 16.84 10.86 -3.62
N TYR A 273 16.10 11.92 -3.97
CA TYR A 273 14.74 12.14 -3.54
C TYR A 273 13.79 11.84 -4.70
N ILE A 274 13.04 10.76 -4.58
CA ILE A 274 11.99 10.37 -5.53
C ILE A 274 10.65 10.77 -4.91
N PHE A 275 9.86 11.56 -5.63
CA PHE A 275 8.63 12.13 -5.07
C PHE A 275 7.56 11.07 -4.74
N GLY A 276 7.50 9.97 -5.49
CA GLY A 276 6.58 8.87 -5.26
C GLY A 276 7.07 7.55 -5.86
N ASP A 277 6.57 6.43 -5.32
CA ASP A 277 6.83 5.08 -5.85
C ASP A 277 5.86 4.67 -6.98
N ASN A 278 4.91 5.55 -7.32
CA ASN A 278 3.98 5.45 -8.45
C ASN A 278 3.37 6.84 -8.71
N GLY A 279 2.55 6.96 -9.75
CA GLY A 279 1.68 8.11 -9.97
C GLY A 279 0.68 8.35 -8.83
N ALA A 280 0.00 9.49 -8.84
CA ALA A 280 -1.03 9.81 -7.84
C ALA A 280 -2.15 8.75 -7.86
N SER A 281 -2.60 8.32 -6.66
CA SER A 281 -3.55 7.22 -6.54
C SER A 281 -4.96 7.62 -6.94
N MET A 282 -5.66 6.80 -7.73
CA MET A 282 -7.04 7.03 -8.15
C MET A 282 -8.05 6.17 -7.38
N GLU A 283 -7.64 5.51 -6.30
CA GLU A 283 -8.42 4.48 -5.59
C GLU A 283 -9.60 5.03 -4.79
N GLY A 284 -9.68 6.34 -4.60
CA GLY A 284 -10.81 6.98 -3.92
C GLY A 284 -12.05 7.23 -4.78
N THR A 285 -12.19 6.59 -5.95
CA THR A 285 -13.36 6.70 -6.84
C THR A 285 -13.66 8.13 -7.30
N GLU A 286 -14.79 8.35 -7.97
CA GLU A 286 -15.27 9.67 -8.40
C GLU A 286 -15.57 10.61 -7.21
N ASN A 287 -15.74 10.08 -5.99
CA ASN A 287 -16.28 10.83 -4.84
C ASN A 287 -15.28 11.04 -3.69
N GLY A 288 -14.11 10.40 -3.73
CA GLY A 288 -13.33 10.18 -2.52
C GLY A 288 -14.01 9.14 -1.61
N THR A 289 -13.31 8.73 -0.56
CA THR A 289 -13.81 7.74 0.41
C THR A 289 -13.54 8.21 1.83
N PHE A 290 -14.52 8.12 2.72
CA PHE A 290 -14.27 8.30 4.16
C PHE A 290 -13.49 7.11 4.76
N ASN A 291 -13.56 5.95 4.10
CA ASN A 291 -12.89 4.71 4.41
C ASN A 291 -12.52 4.00 3.11
N GLU A 292 -11.23 3.94 2.75
CA GLU A 292 -10.77 3.31 1.49
C GLU A 292 -11.16 1.83 1.36
N MET A 293 -11.35 1.15 2.49
CA MET A 293 -11.76 -0.25 2.51
C MET A 293 -13.14 -0.47 1.88
N THR A 294 -13.99 0.55 1.73
CA THR A 294 -15.25 0.39 0.97
C THR A 294 -14.93 0.05 -0.49
N THR A 295 -14.07 0.83 -1.15
CA THR A 295 -13.71 0.63 -2.55
C THR A 295 -12.93 -0.67 -2.76
N LEU A 296 -11.96 -0.97 -1.88
CA LEU A 296 -11.17 -2.21 -1.97
C LEU A 296 -12.01 -3.48 -1.76
N ASN A 297 -13.19 -3.35 -1.15
CA ASN A 297 -14.18 -4.42 -1.05
C ASN A 297 -15.24 -4.41 -2.18
N GLY A 298 -15.10 -3.53 -3.19
CA GLY A 298 -16.05 -3.39 -4.30
C GLY A 298 -17.33 -2.64 -3.92
N ILE A 299 -17.35 -1.90 -2.81
CA ILE A 299 -18.49 -1.11 -2.35
C ILE A 299 -18.23 0.36 -2.66
N GLN A 300 -18.86 0.86 -3.71
CA GLN A 300 -18.78 2.27 -4.10
C GLN A 300 -19.97 3.03 -3.52
N LEU A 301 -19.67 4.08 -2.76
CA LEU A 301 -20.69 4.97 -2.18
C LEU A 301 -20.93 6.16 -3.09
N THR A 302 -22.19 6.57 -3.19
CA THR A 302 -22.59 7.85 -3.79
C THR A 302 -22.06 9.03 -2.96
N SER A 303 -22.03 10.23 -3.54
CA SER A 303 -21.62 11.45 -2.84
C SER A 303 -22.49 11.74 -1.61
N GLU A 304 -23.79 11.44 -1.66
CA GLU A 304 -24.71 11.59 -0.53
C GLU A 304 -24.39 10.62 0.61
N GLU A 305 -24.14 9.34 0.28
CA GLU A 305 -23.74 8.33 1.26
C GLU A 305 -22.38 8.65 1.90
N GLN A 306 -21.41 9.12 1.11
CA GLN A 306 -20.13 9.61 1.64
C GLN A 306 -20.35 10.76 2.63
N LEU A 307 -21.15 11.76 2.29
CA LEU A 307 -21.43 12.89 3.17
C LEU A 307 -22.12 12.45 4.47
N LYS A 308 -23.08 11.52 4.38
CA LYS A 308 -23.75 10.93 5.54
C LYS A 308 -22.75 10.22 6.46
N ALA A 309 -21.85 9.41 5.89
CA ALA A 309 -20.80 8.72 6.66
C ALA A 309 -19.84 9.73 7.32
N ILE A 310 -19.37 10.73 6.57
CA ILE A 310 -18.50 11.79 7.09
C ILE A 310 -19.15 12.49 8.30
N ASN A 311 -20.43 12.85 8.20
CA ASN A 311 -21.16 13.49 9.29
C ASN A 311 -21.32 12.58 10.51
N ALA A 312 -21.56 11.28 10.30
CA ALA A 312 -21.66 10.29 11.39
C ALA A 312 -20.35 10.19 12.20
N TYR A 313 -19.20 10.45 11.57
CA TYR A 313 -17.88 10.41 12.22
C TYR A 313 -17.35 11.80 12.65
N GLY A 314 -18.22 12.81 12.72
CA GLY A 314 -17.90 14.13 13.26
C GLY A 314 -17.68 15.23 12.23
N GLY A 315 -18.00 14.98 10.96
CA GLY A 315 -18.00 15.97 9.90
C GLY A 315 -16.61 16.25 9.30
N LEU A 316 -16.57 17.20 8.36
CA LEU A 316 -15.36 17.57 7.61
C LEU A 316 -14.19 18.06 8.48
N ASP A 317 -14.47 18.58 9.67
CA ASP A 317 -13.43 18.97 10.63
C ASP A 317 -12.62 17.77 11.16
N LYS A 318 -13.18 16.56 11.06
CA LYS A 318 -12.51 15.29 11.41
C LYS A 318 -11.91 14.58 10.22
N TRP A 319 -12.14 15.06 8.99
CA TRP A 319 -11.48 14.55 7.80
C TRP A 319 -9.96 14.75 7.91
N GLY A 320 -9.21 13.66 7.74
CA GLY A 320 -7.76 13.62 7.91
C GLY A 320 -7.26 13.34 9.33
N GLY A 321 -8.18 13.14 10.29
CA GLY A 321 -7.84 12.63 11.63
C GLY A 321 -7.99 11.11 11.74
N PRO A 322 -7.75 10.54 12.94
CA PRO A 322 -7.82 9.09 13.17
C PRO A 322 -9.24 8.51 13.16
N ARG A 323 -10.28 9.34 13.01
CA ARG A 323 -11.69 8.87 13.02
C ARG A 323 -12.18 8.31 11.68
N MET A 324 -11.35 8.41 10.65
CA MET A 324 -11.66 8.05 9.27
C MET A 324 -10.38 7.49 8.63
N ALA A 325 -10.54 6.73 7.55
CA ALA A 325 -9.45 6.23 6.72
C ALA A 325 -9.58 6.80 5.29
N PRO A 326 -9.39 8.13 5.11
CA PRO A 326 -9.86 8.80 3.91
C PRO A 326 -8.96 8.63 2.68
N HIS A 327 -9.58 8.61 1.50
CA HIS A 327 -8.92 8.82 0.20
C HIS A 327 -9.60 9.97 -0.57
N TYR A 328 -8.85 10.77 -1.33
CA TYR A 328 -9.44 11.82 -2.18
C TYR A 328 -10.11 11.24 -3.44
N ALA A 329 -10.93 12.02 -4.14
CA ALA A 329 -11.50 11.64 -5.44
C ALA A 329 -10.44 11.50 -6.57
N ALA A 330 -10.62 10.54 -7.47
CA ALA A 330 -9.71 10.19 -8.57
C ALA A 330 -9.35 11.39 -9.47
N ALA A 331 -10.25 12.36 -9.63
CA ALA A 331 -9.99 13.57 -10.40
C ALA A 331 -8.89 14.46 -9.77
N TRP A 332 -8.71 14.44 -8.45
CA TRP A 332 -7.56 15.08 -7.79
C TRP A 332 -6.25 14.39 -8.12
N ALA A 333 -6.23 13.06 -8.21
CA ALA A 333 -5.05 12.32 -8.67
C ALA A 333 -4.69 12.71 -10.11
N TRP A 334 -5.67 12.73 -11.01
CA TRP A 334 -5.47 13.15 -12.39
C TRP A 334 -4.91 14.58 -12.44
N ALA A 335 -5.46 15.53 -11.68
CA ALA A 335 -4.89 16.88 -11.61
C ALA A 335 -3.45 16.91 -11.06
N GLY A 336 -3.14 16.08 -10.05
CA GLY A 336 -1.79 15.93 -9.50
C GLY A 336 -0.77 15.36 -10.47
N ASN A 337 -1.21 14.53 -11.43
CA ASN A 337 -0.37 13.93 -12.47
C ASN A 337 -0.19 14.83 -13.71
N ALA A 338 -0.58 16.12 -13.66
CA ALA A 338 -0.40 17.02 -14.79
C ALA A 338 1.06 17.04 -15.30
N PRO A 339 1.29 16.97 -16.62
CA PRO A 339 0.31 17.05 -17.72
C PRO A 339 -0.19 15.69 -18.24
N PHE A 340 0.11 14.59 -17.55
CA PHE A 340 -0.02 13.23 -18.09
C PHE A 340 -1.44 12.66 -17.98
N GLN A 341 -1.69 11.57 -18.71
CA GLN A 341 -2.91 10.76 -18.61
C GLN A 341 -2.83 9.79 -17.40
N TRP A 342 -3.97 9.51 -16.78
CA TRP A 342 -4.14 8.49 -15.73
C TRP A 342 -3.27 8.70 -14.47
N GLY A 343 -2.94 7.61 -13.77
CA GLY A 343 -2.36 7.58 -12.43
C GLY A 343 -1.93 6.17 -12.00
N LYS A 344 -1.75 5.95 -10.68
CA LYS A 344 -1.41 4.65 -10.07
C LYS A 344 -2.19 3.49 -10.70
N GLN A 345 -1.54 2.32 -10.81
CA GLN A 345 -2.00 1.10 -11.51
C GLN A 345 -1.95 1.15 -13.05
N VAL A 346 -1.99 2.32 -13.70
CA VAL A 346 -1.98 2.42 -15.17
C VAL A 346 -0.54 2.51 -15.69
N ALA A 347 0.15 1.38 -15.74
CA ALA A 347 1.55 1.28 -16.19
C ALA A 347 1.76 1.62 -17.67
N SER A 348 0.69 1.66 -18.47
CA SER A 348 0.73 2.01 -19.88
C SER A 348 0.87 3.51 -20.14
N HIS A 349 0.71 4.37 -19.12
CA HIS A 349 0.75 5.83 -19.30
C HIS A 349 1.62 6.51 -18.25
N LEU A 350 2.21 7.65 -18.62
CA LEU A 350 3.16 8.39 -17.82
C LEU A 350 2.57 8.95 -16.52
N GLY A 351 1.25 9.14 -16.41
CA GLY A 351 0.66 9.54 -15.13
C GLY A 351 0.76 8.46 -14.07
N GLY A 352 0.91 7.18 -14.46
CA GLY A 352 1.18 6.07 -13.54
C GLY A 352 2.67 5.85 -13.27
N THR A 353 3.53 6.10 -14.26
CA THR A 353 4.94 5.68 -14.23
C THR A 353 5.93 6.83 -14.05
N ARG A 354 5.64 8.08 -14.46
CA ARG A 354 6.61 9.18 -14.40
C ARG A 354 6.54 9.91 -13.06
N ASN A 355 7.68 10.04 -12.41
CA ASN A 355 7.81 10.72 -11.12
C ASN A 355 8.91 11.78 -11.16
N PRO A 356 8.71 12.94 -10.51
CA PRO A 356 9.80 13.87 -10.26
C PRO A 356 10.88 13.21 -9.39
N MET A 357 12.14 13.36 -9.80
CA MET A 357 13.28 12.96 -8.98
C MET A 357 14.28 14.10 -8.87
N VAL A 358 14.85 14.25 -7.68
CA VAL A 358 15.92 15.20 -7.39
C VAL A 358 17.14 14.43 -6.91
N VAL A 359 18.31 14.79 -7.43
CA VAL A 359 19.60 14.23 -6.99
C VAL A 359 20.50 15.35 -6.51
N ALA A 360 20.96 15.29 -5.26
CA ALA A 360 21.85 16.27 -4.67
C ALA A 360 23.12 15.61 -4.13
N TRP A 361 24.27 16.19 -4.49
CA TRP A 361 25.58 15.77 -3.98
C TRP A 361 26.54 16.95 -4.07
N PRO A 362 26.57 17.84 -3.05
CA PRO A 362 27.19 19.17 -3.17
C PRO A 362 28.67 19.16 -3.58
N LYS A 363 29.44 18.15 -3.13
CA LYS A 363 30.85 18.02 -3.51
C LYS A 363 31.03 17.67 -4.99
N ARG A 364 30.11 16.88 -5.58
CA ARG A 364 30.24 16.32 -6.94
C ARG A 364 29.48 17.12 -8.01
N ILE A 365 28.25 17.53 -7.72
CA ILE A 365 27.38 18.23 -8.66
C ILE A 365 27.73 19.73 -8.67
N LYS A 366 28.02 20.26 -9.86
CA LYS A 366 28.36 21.69 -10.07
C LYS A 366 27.24 22.48 -10.72
N ASP A 367 26.43 21.82 -11.55
CA ASP A 367 25.27 22.38 -12.23
C ASP A 367 24.05 22.47 -11.30
N LYS A 368 24.12 23.36 -10.31
CA LYS A 368 23.07 23.55 -9.29
C LYS A 368 21.76 23.99 -9.94
N GLY A 369 20.67 23.26 -9.69
CA GLY A 369 19.37 23.50 -10.29
C GLY A 369 19.22 22.93 -11.70
N GLY A 370 20.24 22.23 -12.23
CA GLY A 370 20.25 21.67 -13.57
C GLY A 370 19.08 20.73 -13.85
N LEU A 371 18.56 20.74 -15.06
CA LEU A 371 17.51 19.82 -15.53
C LEU A 371 18.16 18.65 -16.28
N ARG A 372 17.61 17.44 -16.11
CA ARG A 372 18.00 16.22 -16.81
C ARG A 372 16.78 15.59 -17.47
N SER A 373 16.90 15.36 -18.77
CA SER A 373 15.82 14.87 -19.64
C SER A 373 16.13 13.51 -20.27
N GLN A 374 17.14 12.80 -19.74
CA GLN A 374 17.41 11.42 -20.11
C GLN A 374 16.29 10.51 -19.56
N PHE A 375 15.87 9.52 -20.35
CA PHE A 375 15.01 8.46 -19.84
C PHE A 375 15.76 7.69 -18.76
N THR A 376 15.18 7.61 -17.58
CA THR A 376 15.69 6.85 -16.43
C THR A 376 14.54 6.08 -15.79
N HIS A 377 14.85 4.96 -15.16
CA HIS A 377 13.91 4.09 -14.46
C HIS A 377 14.41 3.76 -13.06
N CYS A 378 13.54 3.33 -12.14
CA CYS A 378 13.92 3.01 -10.76
C CYS A 378 14.95 1.88 -10.65
N THR A 379 15.04 1.00 -11.66
CA THR A 379 16.09 -0.02 -11.78
C THR A 379 17.50 0.59 -11.93
N ASP A 380 17.61 1.83 -12.38
CA ASP A 380 18.88 2.52 -12.61
C ASP A 380 19.52 3.07 -11.34
N ILE A 381 18.78 3.11 -10.23
CA ILE A 381 19.26 3.68 -8.96
C ILE A 381 20.41 2.85 -8.38
N VAL A 382 20.25 1.53 -8.29
CA VAL A 382 21.30 0.63 -7.76
C VAL A 382 22.61 0.74 -8.54
N PRO A 383 22.66 0.56 -9.88
CA PRO A 383 23.92 0.70 -10.61
C PRO A 383 24.51 2.10 -10.51
N THR A 384 23.68 3.15 -10.41
CA THR A 384 24.16 4.53 -10.19
C THR A 384 24.82 4.71 -8.81
N ILE A 385 24.23 4.15 -7.75
CA ILE A 385 24.83 4.16 -6.40
C ILE A 385 26.15 3.38 -6.39
N LEU A 386 26.21 2.21 -7.05
CA LEU A 386 27.43 1.42 -7.11
C LEU A 386 28.55 2.16 -7.86
N GLU A 387 28.26 2.75 -9.02
CA GLU A 387 29.25 3.55 -9.76
C GLU A 387 29.71 4.77 -8.93
N ALA A 388 28.78 5.45 -8.24
CA ALA A 388 29.11 6.57 -7.35
C ALA A 388 29.99 6.16 -6.16
N ALA A 389 29.80 4.95 -5.64
CA ALA A 389 30.61 4.38 -4.56
C ALA A 389 31.92 3.76 -5.05
N GLY A 390 32.16 3.69 -6.37
CA GLY A 390 33.32 3.01 -6.95
C GLY A 390 33.28 1.48 -6.80
N LEU A 391 32.08 0.90 -6.67
CA LEU A 391 31.87 -0.53 -6.49
C LEU A 391 31.44 -1.18 -7.82
N PRO A 392 31.93 -2.38 -8.16
CA PRO A 392 31.46 -3.12 -9.32
C PRO A 392 30.09 -3.75 -9.06
N GLU A 393 29.37 -4.09 -10.12
CA GLU A 393 28.24 -5.00 -10.02
C GLU A 393 28.70 -6.36 -9.48
N PRO A 394 28.05 -6.90 -8.43
CA PRO A 394 28.49 -8.15 -7.81
C PRO A 394 28.15 -9.35 -8.69
N LYS A 395 29.10 -10.29 -8.83
CA LYS A 395 28.87 -11.57 -9.52
C LYS A 395 28.37 -12.68 -8.58
N VAL A 396 28.78 -12.60 -7.30
CA VAL A 396 28.42 -13.57 -6.26
C VAL A 396 28.19 -12.79 -4.96
N VAL A 397 27.10 -13.10 -4.25
CA VAL A 397 26.81 -12.58 -2.92
C VAL A 397 26.41 -13.77 -2.04
N ASN A 398 27.01 -13.89 -0.86
CA ASN A 398 26.76 -14.97 0.09
C ASN A 398 26.80 -16.38 -0.54
N GLY A 399 27.72 -16.60 -1.49
CA GLY A 399 27.88 -17.87 -2.19
C GLY A 399 26.88 -18.14 -3.33
N VAL A 400 25.96 -17.21 -3.61
CA VAL A 400 24.95 -17.34 -4.68
C VAL A 400 25.35 -16.48 -5.88
N ALA A 401 25.35 -17.09 -7.07
CA ALA A 401 25.55 -16.37 -8.33
C ALA A 401 24.41 -15.37 -8.57
N GLN A 402 24.78 -14.15 -8.95
CA GLN A 402 23.84 -13.05 -9.10
C GLN A 402 23.35 -12.93 -10.54
N MET A 403 22.05 -12.70 -10.72
CA MET A 403 21.51 -12.31 -12.02
C MET A 403 21.98 -10.88 -12.35
N PRO A 404 22.24 -10.54 -13.62
CA PRO A 404 22.64 -9.18 -13.98
C PRO A 404 21.63 -8.13 -13.54
N MET A 405 22.09 -6.92 -13.26
CA MET A 405 21.22 -5.75 -13.12
C MET A 405 20.54 -5.47 -14.47
N HIS A 406 19.26 -5.07 -14.42
CA HIS A 406 18.50 -4.70 -15.61
C HIS A 406 18.52 -3.20 -15.85
N GLY A 407 18.74 -2.41 -14.79
CA GLY A 407 19.02 -0.99 -14.91
C GLY A 407 20.46 -0.69 -15.31
N VAL A 408 20.70 0.56 -15.66
CA VAL A 408 22.00 1.08 -16.08
C VAL A 408 22.29 2.40 -15.36
N SER A 409 23.54 2.62 -14.97
CA SER A 409 23.88 3.83 -14.24
C SER A 409 23.71 5.08 -15.11
N PHE A 410 23.08 6.12 -14.56
CA PHE A 410 22.98 7.44 -15.17
C PHE A 410 23.96 8.46 -14.59
N LEU A 411 25.01 8.02 -13.85
CA LEU A 411 25.97 8.90 -13.19
C LEU A 411 26.63 9.90 -14.14
N SER A 412 26.82 9.55 -15.42
CA SER A 412 27.35 10.46 -16.45
C SER A 412 26.54 11.74 -16.61
N THR A 413 25.24 11.71 -16.31
CA THR A 413 24.37 12.89 -16.35
C THR A 413 24.71 13.90 -15.26
N PHE A 414 25.47 13.53 -14.21
CA PHE A 414 25.78 14.48 -13.13
C PHE A 414 26.70 15.60 -13.60
N ASP A 415 27.59 15.29 -14.54
CA ASP A 415 28.58 16.21 -15.10
C ASP A 415 28.10 16.91 -16.38
N ASP A 416 27.25 16.25 -17.16
CA ASP A 416 26.80 16.75 -18.46
C ASP A 416 25.29 16.57 -18.63
N ALA A 417 24.58 17.70 -18.75
CA ALA A 417 23.14 17.73 -19.00
C ALA A 417 22.77 17.10 -20.35
N ASN A 418 23.70 17.04 -21.30
CA ASN A 418 23.52 16.49 -22.65
C ASN A 418 24.10 15.08 -22.80
N ALA A 419 24.54 14.44 -21.71
CA ALA A 419 25.00 13.07 -21.77
C ALA A 419 23.90 12.17 -22.40
N PRO A 420 24.26 11.22 -23.28
CA PRO A 420 23.27 10.34 -23.90
C PRO A 420 22.56 9.51 -22.83
N ALA A 421 21.26 9.27 -23.03
CA ALA A 421 20.53 8.32 -22.21
C ALA A 421 21.16 6.93 -22.40
N ARG A 422 21.53 6.29 -21.29
CA ARG A 422 22.04 4.91 -21.29
C ARG A 422 20.90 3.88 -21.25
N HIS A 423 19.77 4.25 -20.64
CA HIS A 423 18.60 3.42 -20.55
C HIS A 423 17.72 3.62 -21.79
N THR A 424 17.83 2.70 -22.75
CA THR A 424 17.17 2.84 -24.06
C THR A 424 15.95 1.96 -24.25
N GLN A 425 15.67 1.04 -23.32
CA GLN A 425 14.60 0.06 -23.45
C GLN A 425 14.02 -0.34 -22.09
N GLN A 426 12.70 -0.24 -21.93
CA GLN A 426 11.99 -0.64 -20.71
C GLN A 426 10.59 -1.13 -21.05
N TYR A 427 10.21 -2.30 -20.55
CA TYR A 427 8.80 -2.70 -20.50
C TYR A 427 8.16 -2.18 -19.20
N PHE A 428 6.85 -1.98 -19.23
CA PHE A 428 6.03 -1.69 -18.07
C PHE A 428 4.85 -2.65 -18.05
N GLU A 429 4.53 -3.23 -16.90
CA GLU A 429 3.33 -4.04 -16.71
C GLU A 429 2.83 -3.95 -15.28
N ILE A 430 1.54 -3.60 -15.09
CA ILE A 430 0.80 -3.71 -13.83
C ILE A 430 -0.66 -4.01 -14.14
N LEU A 431 -1.18 -5.13 -13.61
CA LEU A 431 -2.59 -5.52 -13.71
C LEU A 431 -3.11 -5.42 -15.15
N GLY A 432 -2.32 -5.91 -16.10
CA GLY A 432 -2.63 -6.00 -17.52
C GLY A 432 -2.42 -4.71 -18.31
N ASN A 433 -2.19 -3.57 -17.65
CA ASN A 433 -1.72 -2.36 -18.31
C ASN A 433 -0.28 -2.59 -18.75
N ARG A 434 0.02 -2.35 -20.03
CA ARG A 434 1.34 -2.63 -20.61
C ARG A 434 1.90 -1.44 -21.37
N ALA A 435 3.20 -1.25 -21.32
CA ALA A 435 3.91 -0.38 -22.25
C ALA A 435 5.28 -0.92 -22.63
N MET A 436 5.77 -0.51 -23.79
CA MET A 436 7.12 -0.81 -24.27
C MET A 436 7.79 0.45 -24.75
N TYR A 437 8.81 0.90 -24.02
CA TYR A 437 9.67 2.01 -24.41
C TYR A 437 10.91 1.52 -25.16
N LYS A 438 11.23 2.16 -26.28
CA LYS A 438 12.49 1.96 -27.03
C LYS A 438 12.91 3.25 -27.74
N ASP A 439 14.09 3.76 -27.39
CA ASP A 439 14.76 4.86 -28.12
C ASP A 439 13.84 6.05 -28.43
N GLY A 440 13.16 6.57 -27.40
CA GLY A 440 12.23 7.71 -27.52
C GLY A 440 10.79 7.32 -27.80
N TRP A 441 10.53 6.16 -28.42
CA TRP A 441 9.17 5.68 -28.70
C TRP A 441 8.59 4.89 -27.53
N ILE A 442 7.29 5.01 -27.31
CA ILE A 442 6.54 4.16 -26.38
C ILE A 442 5.24 3.69 -27.02
N ALA A 443 5.01 2.37 -26.98
CA ALA A 443 3.73 1.75 -27.32
C ALA A 443 2.99 1.38 -26.02
N CYS A 444 1.69 1.67 -25.97
CA CYS A 444 0.88 1.58 -24.76
C CYS A 444 -0.37 0.75 -25.03
N TRP A 445 -0.62 -0.27 -24.20
CA TRP A 445 -1.82 -1.10 -24.25
C TRP A 445 -2.51 -1.04 -22.89
N ARG A 446 -3.59 -0.28 -22.82
CA ARG A 446 -4.44 -0.19 -21.62
C ARG A 446 -5.65 -1.11 -21.82
N PRO A 447 -5.92 -2.05 -20.90
CA PRO A 447 -7.22 -2.71 -20.86
C PRO A 447 -8.33 -1.67 -20.69
N ASP A 448 -9.53 -1.92 -21.22
CA ASP A 448 -10.71 -1.05 -21.00
C ASP A 448 -11.28 -1.19 -19.57
N ARG A 449 -10.40 -1.10 -18.57
CA ARG A 449 -10.72 -1.16 -17.13
C ARG A 449 -10.47 0.19 -16.51
N ILE A 450 -11.45 0.69 -15.77
CA ILE A 450 -11.28 1.87 -14.92
C ILE A 450 -10.70 1.40 -13.58
N PRO A 451 -9.51 1.88 -13.14
CA PRO A 451 -8.77 1.27 -12.02
C PRO A 451 -9.53 1.16 -10.70
N TRP A 452 -10.39 2.14 -10.38
CA TRP A 452 -11.17 2.18 -9.14
C TRP A 452 -12.53 1.48 -9.21
N LYS A 453 -12.87 0.85 -10.35
CA LYS A 453 -14.07 0.03 -10.50
C LYS A 453 -13.72 -1.43 -10.23
N LEU A 454 -13.99 -1.85 -8.99
CA LEU A 454 -13.68 -3.18 -8.46
C LEU A 454 -14.93 -4.01 -8.16
N ASP A 455 -16.08 -3.62 -8.71
CA ASP A 455 -17.30 -4.41 -8.58
C ASP A 455 -17.20 -5.74 -9.36
N PRO A 456 -17.89 -6.80 -8.91
CA PRO A 456 -17.78 -8.12 -9.53
C PRO A 456 -18.11 -8.17 -11.03
N GLU A 457 -19.02 -7.32 -11.52
CA GLU A 457 -19.42 -7.30 -12.93
C GLU A 457 -18.29 -6.77 -13.80
N THR A 458 -17.68 -5.65 -13.40
CA THR A 458 -16.49 -5.09 -14.06
C THR A 458 -15.37 -6.13 -14.06
N LEU A 459 -15.09 -6.74 -12.90
CA LEU A 459 -13.97 -7.66 -12.75
C LEU A 459 -14.12 -8.92 -13.63
N ALA A 460 -15.36 -9.41 -13.76
CA ALA A 460 -15.68 -10.58 -14.57
C ALA A 460 -15.40 -10.43 -16.07
N ARG A 461 -15.10 -9.23 -16.59
CA ARG A 461 -14.70 -9.03 -17.99
C ARG A 461 -13.22 -9.34 -18.24
N PHE A 462 -12.39 -9.29 -17.20
CA PHE A 462 -10.94 -9.46 -17.28
C PHE A 462 -10.45 -10.79 -16.71
N ALA A 463 -11.38 -11.73 -16.51
CA ALA A 463 -11.05 -13.11 -16.18
C ALA A 463 -10.10 -13.72 -17.24
N PRO A 464 -9.18 -14.64 -16.85
CA PRO A 464 -8.17 -15.19 -17.76
C PRO A 464 -8.71 -15.85 -19.04
N ASP A 465 -9.95 -16.32 -19.05
CA ASP A 465 -10.61 -16.96 -20.21
C ASP A 465 -11.43 -15.99 -21.07
N LYS A 466 -11.56 -14.72 -20.66
CA LYS A 466 -12.39 -13.72 -21.31
C LYS A 466 -11.61 -12.56 -21.91
N TRP A 467 -10.57 -12.09 -21.21
CA TRP A 467 -9.74 -11.01 -21.71
C TRP A 467 -8.58 -11.56 -22.53
N ASN A 468 -8.44 -11.04 -23.74
CA ASN A 468 -7.33 -11.35 -24.62
C ASN A 468 -6.47 -10.08 -24.76
N PRO A 469 -5.21 -10.08 -24.27
CA PRO A 469 -4.33 -8.92 -24.33
C PRO A 469 -4.00 -8.47 -25.76
N ASP A 470 -4.03 -9.37 -26.75
CA ASP A 470 -3.76 -9.03 -28.15
C ASP A 470 -4.86 -8.17 -28.79
N ARG A 471 -6.02 -8.05 -28.13
CA ARG A 471 -7.16 -7.24 -28.59
C ARG A 471 -7.16 -5.83 -28.02
N ASP A 472 -6.31 -5.53 -27.04
CA ASP A 472 -6.23 -4.19 -26.46
C ASP A 472 -5.72 -3.20 -27.52
N LYS A 473 -6.34 -2.02 -27.59
CA LYS A 473 -5.90 -0.97 -28.53
C LYS A 473 -4.46 -0.56 -28.18
N CYS A 474 -3.61 -0.48 -29.20
CA CYS A 474 -2.29 0.13 -29.09
C CYS A 474 -2.39 1.63 -29.34
N GLU A 475 -1.81 2.42 -28.44
CA GLU A 475 -1.49 3.82 -28.67
C GLU A 475 0.03 3.96 -28.79
N LEU A 476 0.50 4.85 -29.66
CA LEU A 476 1.92 5.05 -29.90
C LEU A 476 2.30 6.52 -29.76
N TYR A 477 3.38 6.78 -29.03
CA TYR A 477 3.90 8.12 -28.78
C TYR A 477 5.41 8.19 -29.03
N ASN A 478 5.90 9.32 -29.53
CA ASN A 478 7.32 9.66 -29.55
C ASN A 478 7.59 10.67 -28.42
N LEU A 479 8.16 10.21 -27.31
CA LEU A 479 8.34 11.00 -26.09
C LEU A 479 9.36 12.13 -26.22
N ASP A 480 10.18 12.13 -27.27
CA ASP A 480 11.11 13.22 -27.55
C ASP A 480 10.42 14.42 -28.22
N GLU A 481 9.27 14.19 -28.86
CA GLU A 481 8.44 15.21 -29.50
C GLU A 481 7.17 15.52 -28.68
N ASP A 482 6.63 14.50 -28.00
CA ASP A 482 5.43 14.54 -27.17
C ASP A 482 5.75 14.07 -25.75
N PHE A 483 6.19 15.02 -24.92
CA PHE A 483 6.53 14.76 -23.52
C PHE A 483 5.38 14.15 -22.69
N SER A 484 4.14 14.38 -23.11
CA SER A 484 2.91 14.20 -22.32
C SER A 484 2.07 12.99 -22.69
N GLU A 485 2.37 12.29 -23.79
CA GLU A 485 1.47 11.31 -24.42
C GLU A 485 0.11 11.95 -24.77
N ALA A 486 0.13 13.07 -25.47
CA ALA A 486 -1.08 13.78 -25.88
C ALA A 486 -1.57 13.38 -27.28
N GLU A 487 -0.70 12.88 -28.16
CA GLU A 487 -1.07 12.57 -29.55
C GLU A 487 -0.71 11.14 -29.95
N ASP A 488 -1.72 10.27 -29.98
CA ASP A 488 -1.61 8.91 -30.51
C ASP A 488 -1.30 8.93 -32.02
N VAL A 489 -0.15 8.37 -32.40
CA VAL A 489 0.31 8.26 -33.79
C VAL A 489 0.38 6.82 -34.29
N ALA A 490 -0.25 5.85 -33.61
CA ALA A 490 -0.20 4.43 -33.96
C ALA A 490 -0.58 4.16 -35.43
N ASP A 491 -1.66 4.76 -35.91
CA ASP A 491 -2.15 4.61 -37.29
C ASP A 491 -1.17 5.14 -38.35
N ARG A 492 -0.29 6.08 -37.97
CA ARG A 492 0.72 6.66 -38.86
C ARG A 492 1.99 5.81 -38.94
N TYR A 493 2.26 5.01 -37.92
CA TYR A 493 3.50 4.21 -37.80
C TYR A 493 3.21 2.73 -37.43
N PRO A 494 2.43 2.00 -38.24
CA PRO A 494 2.05 0.61 -37.93
C PRO A 494 3.25 -0.33 -37.84
N ASP A 495 4.35 -0.05 -38.55
CA ASP A 495 5.58 -0.83 -38.47
C ASP A 495 6.27 -0.68 -37.10
N LYS A 496 6.27 0.53 -36.55
CA LYS A 496 6.80 0.81 -35.21
C LYS A 496 5.93 0.14 -34.13
N VAL A 497 4.60 0.14 -34.31
CA VAL A 497 3.70 -0.62 -33.43
C VAL A 497 4.07 -2.11 -33.44
N ARG A 498 4.21 -2.74 -34.62
CA ARG A 498 4.58 -4.17 -34.72
C ARG A 498 5.93 -4.47 -34.07
N GLU A 499 6.93 -3.60 -34.28
CA GLU A 499 8.24 -3.71 -33.65
C GLU A 499 8.15 -3.70 -32.12
N LEU A 500 7.47 -2.69 -31.55
CA LEU A 500 7.36 -2.56 -30.10
C LEU A 500 6.47 -3.63 -29.46
N THR A 501 5.44 -4.10 -30.15
CA THR A 501 4.65 -5.27 -29.71
C THR A 501 5.52 -6.52 -29.62
N ALA A 502 6.32 -6.81 -30.64
CA ALA A 502 7.20 -7.98 -30.63
C ALA A 502 8.27 -7.87 -29.53
N LEU A 503 8.81 -6.66 -29.32
CA LEU A 503 9.78 -6.40 -28.27
C LEU A 503 9.17 -6.56 -26.88
N PHE A 504 7.94 -6.09 -26.68
CA PHE A 504 7.22 -6.28 -25.42
C PHE A 504 7.13 -7.76 -25.06
N TRP A 505 6.67 -8.61 -25.99
CA TRP A 505 6.53 -10.03 -25.72
C TRP A 505 7.86 -10.74 -25.46
N THR A 506 8.92 -10.31 -26.13
CA THR A 506 10.28 -10.80 -25.89
C THR A 506 10.75 -10.47 -24.46
N ASP A 507 10.57 -9.22 -24.04
CA ASP A 507 10.93 -8.79 -22.68
C ASP A 507 9.99 -9.42 -21.63
N ALA A 508 8.72 -9.63 -21.96
CA ALA A 508 7.75 -10.28 -21.09
C ALA A 508 8.16 -11.72 -20.75
N GLU A 509 8.63 -12.49 -21.74
CA GLU A 509 9.17 -13.82 -21.51
C GLU A 509 10.48 -13.76 -20.71
N LYS A 510 11.42 -12.91 -21.14
CA LYS A 510 12.75 -12.76 -20.52
C LYS A 510 12.66 -12.41 -19.03
N TYR A 511 11.74 -11.54 -18.66
CA TYR A 511 11.62 -10.99 -17.31
C TYR A 511 10.46 -11.58 -16.50
N GLN A 512 9.90 -12.71 -16.92
CA GLN A 512 8.86 -13.45 -16.18
C GLN A 512 7.56 -12.68 -15.96
N VAL A 513 7.16 -11.85 -16.93
CA VAL A 513 5.86 -11.14 -16.91
C VAL A 513 4.69 -12.09 -17.18
N LEU A 514 4.96 -13.23 -17.82
CA LEU A 514 3.91 -14.19 -18.15
C LEU A 514 3.58 -15.13 -16.97
N PRO A 515 2.30 -15.49 -16.76
CA PRO A 515 1.13 -15.04 -17.54
C PRO A 515 0.66 -13.64 -17.14
N LEU A 516 0.10 -12.89 -18.10
CA LEU A 516 -0.51 -11.59 -17.85
C LEU A 516 -1.82 -11.74 -17.09
N PHE A 517 -2.01 -10.94 -16.05
CA PHE A 517 -3.28 -10.80 -15.36
C PHE A 517 -3.82 -9.39 -15.49
N GLY A 518 -5.03 -9.24 -16.03
CA GLY A 518 -5.73 -7.96 -16.05
C GLY A 518 -6.17 -7.49 -14.65
N GLU A 519 -6.07 -8.37 -13.65
CA GLU A 519 -6.66 -8.23 -12.33
C GLU A 519 -5.95 -9.05 -11.24
N ILE A 520 -6.59 -9.09 -10.08
CA ILE A 520 -6.16 -9.75 -8.86
C ILE A 520 -6.28 -11.28 -9.01
N ALA A 521 -5.16 -11.98 -9.11
CA ALA A 521 -5.10 -13.43 -9.32
C ALA A 521 -5.98 -14.22 -8.33
N PHE A 522 -5.89 -13.98 -7.02
CA PHE A 522 -6.62 -14.80 -6.04
C PHE A 522 -8.16 -14.75 -6.17
N LEU A 523 -8.73 -13.72 -6.80
CA LEU A 523 -10.18 -13.66 -7.05
C LEU A 523 -10.64 -14.81 -7.96
N TRP A 524 -9.73 -15.30 -8.79
CA TRP A 524 -9.92 -16.42 -9.71
C TRP A 524 -9.49 -17.76 -9.10
N GLY A 525 -9.27 -17.79 -7.78
CA GLY A 525 -8.97 -19.00 -7.03
C GLY A 525 -7.50 -19.39 -6.98
N PHE A 526 -6.57 -18.49 -7.32
CA PHE A 526 -5.15 -18.73 -7.04
C PHE A 526 -4.90 -18.65 -5.52
N PRO A 527 -4.28 -19.67 -4.91
CA PRO A 527 -4.05 -19.68 -3.48
C PRO A 527 -3.01 -18.61 -3.12
N ARG A 528 -3.32 -17.77 -2.13
CA ARG A 528 -2.36 -16.84 -1.50
C ARG A 528 -1.44 -17.55 -0.48
N TYR A 529 -1.12 -18.84 -0.67
CA TYR A 529 -0.71 -19.79 0.38
C TYR A 529 -1.88 -20.23 1.29
N SER A 530 -2.68 -21.20 0.83
CA SER A 530 -3.69 -21.84 1.70
C SER A 530 -3.05 -23.04 2.40
N THR A 531 -2.97 -23.01 3.73
CA THR A 531 -2.57 -24.17 4.53
C THR A 531 -3.69 -25.22 4.66
N GLY A 532 -4.89 -24.95 4.11
CA GLY A 532 -6.09 -25.76 4.34
C GLY A 532 -6.61 -25.70 5.78
N GLN A 533 -5.97 -24.90 6.64
CA GLN A 533 -6.29 -24.80 8.05
C GLN A 533 -7.67 -24.20 8.27
N THR A 534 -8.50 -24.91 9.02
CA THR A 534 -9.84 -24.49 9.42
C THR A 534 -9.95 -24.27 10.92
N LYS A 535 -8.92 -24.62 11.69
CA LYS A 535 -8.88 -24.44 13.14
C LYS A 535 -7.66 -23.62 13.55
N PHE A 536 -7.90 -22.54 14.27
CA PHE A 536 -6.86 -21.65 14.81
C PHE A 536 -7.04 -21.54 16.31
N THR A 537 -5.95 -21.52 17.05
CA THR A 537 -5.96 -21.42 18.51
C THR A 537 -4.96 -20.36 18.94
N TYR A 538 -5.45 -19.41 19.71
CA TYR A 538 -4.67 -18.32 20.26
C TYR A 538 -4.78 -18.31 21.77
N TYR A 539 -3.80 -17.71 22.43
CA TYR A 539 -3.71 -17.63 23.88
C TYR A 539 -3.69 -16.15 24.29
N ASP A 540 -3.97 -15.91 25.57
CA ASP A 540 -3.91 -14.56 26.14
C ASP A 540 -2.57 -13.89 25.85
N GLY A 541 -2.59 -12.59 25.52
CA GLY A 541 -1.39 -11.82 25.15
C GLY A 541 -0.85 -12.09 23.74
N THR A 542 -1.54 -12.87 22.90
CA THR A 542 -1.25 -12.84 21.46
C THR A 542 -1.85 -11.58 20.84
N GLU A 543 -0.99 -10.67 20.42
CA GLU A 543 -1.36 -9.30 20.01
C GLU A 543 -0.70 -8.91 18.68
N ASN A 544 -1.23 -7.86 18.05
CA ASN A 544 -0.73 -7.25 16.83
C ASN A 544 -0.56 -8.25 15.67
N ILE A 545 -1.48 -9.22 15.57
CA ILE A 545 -1.47 -10.19 14.46
C ILE A 545 -1.83 -9.45 13.18
N SER A 546 -0.91 -9.38 12.22
CA SER A 546 -1.16 -8.71 10.94
C SER A 546 -2.42 -9.23 10.24
N SER A 547 -3.16 -8.37 9.54
CA SER A 547 -4.42 -8.72 8.86
C SER A 547 -4.28 -9.74 7.72
N GLY A 548 -3.05 -10.04 7.27
CA GLY A 548 -2.80 -11.15 6.35
C GLY A 548 -2.70 -12.52 7.04
N MET A 549 -2.54 -12.54 8.36
CA MET A 549 -2.25 -13.73 9.18
C MET A 549 -3.42 -14.17 10.08
N ILE A 550 -4.50 -13.40 10.09
CA ILE A 550 -5.72 -13.71 10.84
C ILE A 550 -6.49 -14.88 10.22
N PRO A 551 -7.37 -15.56 10.98
CA PRO A 551 -8.26 -16.57 10.43
C PRO A 551 -9.12 -15.98 9.29
N PRO A 552 -9.12 -16.55 8.08
CA PRO A 552 -9.86 -15.99 6.94
C PRO A 552 -11.36 -16.30 7.05
N VAL A 553 -12.07 -15.55 7.90
CA VAL A 553 -13.50 -15.71 8.20
C VAL A 553 -14.42 -15.33 7.03
N TYR A 554 -13.91 -14.57 6.06
CA TYR A 554 -14.67 -14.09 4.90
C TYR A 554 -15.27 -15.25 4.08
N LYS A 555 -16.52 -15.06 3.60
CA LYS A 555 -17.27 -16.05 2.80
C LYS A 555 -17.50 -17.39 3.49
N ARG A 556 -17.37 -17.49 4.81
CA ARG A 556 -17.52 -18.77 5.53
C ARG A 556 -18.52 -18.64 6.67
N SER A 557 -19.14 -19.76 7.02
CA SER A 557 -19.62 -19.95 8.39
C SER A 557 -18.40 -20.11 9.30
N TYR A 558 -18.44 -19.57 10.51
CA TYR A 558 -17.34 -19.69 11.46
C TYR A 558 -17.86 -19.61 12.90
N SER A 559 -17.01 -20.05 13.83
CA SER A 559 -17.23 -19.81 15.26
C SER A 559 -15.97 -19.32 15.92
N ILE A 560 -16.16 -18.50 16.95
CA ILE A 560 -15.14 -18.01 17.86
C ILE A 560 -15.55 -18.51 19.24
N SER A 561 -14.78 -19.41 19.84
CA SER A 561 -15.01 -19.90 21.20
C SER A 561 -13.87 -19.53 22.12
N ALA A 562 -14.16 -19.21 23.37
CA ALA A 562 -13.14 -18.93 24.37
C ALA A 562 -13.45 -19.65 25.67
N ASP A 563 -12.40 -20.23 26.26
CA ASP A 563 -12.43 -20.78 27.61
C ASP A 563 -11.92 -19.72 28.58
N LEU A 564 -12.78 -19.30 29.50
CA LEU A 564 -12.53 -18.18 30.41
C LEU A 564 -12.65 -18.64 31.86
N ASP A 565 -11.99 -17.94 32.78
CA ASP A 565 -12.27 -18.01 34.21
C ASP A 565 -12.79 -16.66 34.73
N ASN A 566 -14.03 -16.67 35.22
CA ASN A 566 -14.66 -15.50 35.83
C ASN A 566 -14.39 -15.49 37.35
N PRO A 567 -13.57 -14.56 37.86
CA PRO A 567 -13.24 -14.50 39.29
C PRO A 567 -14.47 -14.18 40.17
N GLY A 568 -15.58 -13.76 39.56
CA GLY A 568 -16.73 -13.18 40.25
C GLY A 568 -16.45 -11.77 40.74
N ARG A 569 -17.46 -11.10 41.29
CA ARG A 569 -17.26 -9.78 41.91
C ARG A 569 -16.51 -9.94 43.22
N SER A 570 -15.47 -9.13 43.47
CA SER A 570 -14.75 -9.16 44.75
C SER A 570 -15.27 -8.09 45.73
N GLY A 571 -15.16 -8.36 47.04
CA GLY A 571 -15.61 -7.47 48.14
C GLY A 571 -17.13 -7.38 48.29
N LEU A 572 -17.63 -6.30 48.92
CA LEU A 572 -19.06 -5.92 49.02
C LEU A 572 -19.69 -5.55 47.63
N GLY A 573 -19.20 -6.13 46.53
CA GLY A 573 -19.66 -5.81 45.16
C GLY A 573 -18.99 -4.61 44.50
N LEU A 574 -17.86 -4.13 45.03
CA LEU A 574 -17.20 -2.89 44.61
C LEU A 574 -16.20 -3.03 43.46
N ARG A 575 -15.64 -4.23 43.20
CA ARG A 575 -14.80 -4.46 42.00
C ARG A 575 -15.64 -5.07 40.87
N PRO A 576 -15.40 -4.69 39.60
CA PRO A 576 -16.05 -5.34 38.46
C PRO A 576 -15.78 -6.85 38.51
N GLY A 577 -16.75 -7.65 38.10
CA GLY A 577 -16.51 -9.06 37.77
C GLY A 577 -15.78 -9.17 36.43
N ILE A 578 -16.01 -10.26 35.70
CA ILE A 578 -15.47 -10.44 34.35
C ILE A 578 -15.86 -9.29 33.39
N ALA A 579 -14.88 -8.72 32.69
CA ALA A 579 -15.06 -7.63 31.73
C ALA A 579 -13.83 -7.46 30.82
N GLY A 580 -14.01 -6.91 29.62
CA GLY A 580 -12.92 -6.65 28.68
C GLY A 580 -13.05 -7.40 27.37
N VAL A 581 -12.08 -7.21 26.49
CA VAL A 581 -12.04 -7.84 25.16
C VAL A 581 -11.53 -9.26 25.27
N ILE A 582 -12.21 -10.20 24.61
CA ILE A 582 -11.74 -11.59 24.48
C ILE A 582 -10.91 -11.69 23.20
N VAL A 583 -11.45 -11.18 22.09
CA VAL A 583 -10.74 -11.01 20.82
C VAL A 583 -11.32 -9.82 20.07
N ALA A 584 -10.46 -9.02 19.46
CA ALA A 584 -10.82 -7.95 18.54
C ALA A 584 -9.99 -8.05 17.26
N GLU A 585 -10.61 -7.78 16.12
CA GLU A 585 -9.97 -7.71 14.81
C GLU A 585 -10.41 -6.42 14.12
N GLY A 586 -9.44 -5.63 13.63
CA GLY A 586 -9.67 -4.36 12.94
C GLY A 586 -10.12 -3.24 13.87
N SER A 587 -11.02 -2.38 13.39
CA SER A 587 -11.52 -1.23 14.14
C SER A 587 -12.99 -0.94 13.85
N PHE A 588 -13.50 0.17 14.38
CA PHE A 588 -14.85 0.63 14.07
C PHE A 588 -15.03 0.96 12.59
N LEU A 589 -13.95 1.13 11.82
CA LEU A 589 -13.97 1.29 10.36
C LEU A 589 -14.04 -0.04 9.59
N GLY A 590 -14.04 -1.18 10.28
CA GLY A 590 -14.18 -2.51 9.71
C GLY A 590 -13.54 -3.52 10.63
N GLY A 591 -14.29 -4.55 11.04
CA GLY A 591 -13.78 -5.53 11.99
C GLY A 591 -14.85 -6.23 12.82
N PHE A 592 -14.45 -6.92 13.87
CA PHE A 592 -15.35 -7.45 14.90
C PHE A 592 -14.67 -7.55 16.27
N SER A 593 -15.48 -7.61 17.32
CA SER A 593 -14.99 -7.86 18.68
C SER A 593 -15.96 -8.76 19.44
N LEU A 594 -15.41 -9.79 20.10
CA LEU A 594 -16.09 -10.59 21.11
C LEU A 594 -15.56 -10.13 22.48
N TYR A 595 -16.45 -9.65 23.34
CA TYR A 595 -16.05 -8.99 24.59
C TYR A 595 -17.11 -9.17 25.68
N VAL A 596 -16.73 -8.81 26.91
CA VAL A 596 -17.62 -8.79 28.07
C VAL A 596 -17.77 -7.36 28.58
N GLU A 597 -19.00 -6.87 28.62
CA GLU A 597 -19.32 -5.55 29.18
C GLU A 597 -20.50 -5.67 30.12
N GLY A 598 -20.36 -5.17 31.36
CA GLY A 598 -21.38 -5.31 32.38
C GLY A 598 -21.68 -6.77 32.75
N GLY A 599 -20.66 -7.65 32.70
CA GLY A 599 -20.79 -9.08 32.96
C GLY A 599 -21.50 -9.88 31.86
N ARG A 600 -21.89 -9.24 30.74
CA ARG A 600 -22.60 -9.88 29.62
C ARG A 600 -21.69 -10.06 28.42
N LEU A 601 -21.81 -11.21 27.76
CA LEU A 601 -21.10 -11.49 26.52
C LEU A 601 -21.70 -10.64 25.39
N LYS A 602 -20.84 -10.04 24.59
CA LYS A 602 -21.23 -9.25 23.43
C LYS A 602 -20.37 -9.57 22.23
N HIS A 603 -20.98 -9.56 21.06
CA HIS A 603 -20.26 -9.59 19.78
C HIS A 603 -20.70 -8.38 18.97
N THR A 604 -19.74 -7.54 18.58
CA THR A 604 -19.96 -6.40 17.69
C THR A 604 -19.27 -6.66 16.35
N TYR A 605 -19.97 -6.42 15.25
CA TYR A 605 -19.46 -6.51 13.89
C TYR A 605 -19.53 -5.13 13.23
N SER A 606 -18.40 -4.62 12.74
CA SER A 606 -18.33 -3.38 11.95
C SER A 606 -18.28 -3.70 10.46
N PHE A 607 -19.35 -3.35 9.76
CA PHE A 607 -19.41 -3.40 8.31
C PHE A 607 -18.84 -2.10 7.73
N LEU A 608 -17.51 -2.05 7.62
CA LEU A 608 -16.74 -0.97 7.00
C LEU A 608 -17.03 0.45 7.52
N GLY A 609 -17.43 0.56 8.79
CA GLY A 609 -17.87 1.84 9.39
C GLY A 609 -19.24 2.32 8.91
N LEU A 610 -19.94 1.60 8.04
CA LEU A 610 -21.29 1.92 7.58
C LEU A 610 -22.36 1.45 8.56
N LYS A 611 -22.09 0.34 9.26
CA LYS A 611 -23.01 -0.25 10.22
C LYS A 611 -22.24 -0.97 11.33
N LEU A 612 -22.75 -0.85 12.56
CA LEU A 612 -22.25 -1.56 13.75
C LEU A 612 -23.38 -2.41 14.32
N ASP A 613 -23.33 -3.72 14.10
CA ASP A 613 -24.31 -4.67 14.63
C ASP A 613 -23.78 -5.28 15.93
N THR A 614 -24.59 -5.32 16.99
CA THR A 614 -24.17 -5.85 18.30
C THR A 614 -25.16 -6.82 18.88
N LEU A 615 -24.73 -8.06 19.09
CA LEU A 615 -25.47 -9.07 19.84
C LEU A 615 -25.04 -9.03 21.31
N THR A 616 -25.98 -9.17 22.24
CA THR A 616 -25.72 -9.19 23.69
C THR A 616 -26.41 -10.40 24.33
N SER A 617 -25.70 -11.14 25.19
CA SER A 617 -26.28 -12.28 25.91
C SER A 617 -27.41 -11.87 26.86
N ARG A 618 -28.44 -12.72 26.98
CA ARG A 618 -29.53 -12.56 27.95
C ARG A 618 -29.08 -12.75 29.40
N ASP A 619 -28.12 -13.61 29.64
CA ASP A 619 -27.58 -13.89 30.98
C ASP A 619 -26.19 -13.24 31.15
N GLU A 620 -25.82 -12.92 32.40
CA GLU A 620 -24.43 -12.61 32.77
C GLU A 620 -23.59 -13.89 32.77
N LEU A 621 -22.27 -13.78 32.58
CA LEU A 621 -21.37 -14.94 32.66
C LEU A 621 -21.34 -15.48 34.11
N PRO A 622 -21.51 -16.80 34.33
CA PRO A 622 -21.41 -17.40 35.65
C PRO A 622 -19.99 -17.26 36.21
N LYS A 623 -19.86 -17.33 37.55
CA LYS A 623 -18.56 -17.37 38.24
C LYS A 623 -17.84 -18.70 37.95
N GLY A 624 -16.51 -18.66 37.90
CA GLY A 624 -15.63 -19.79 37.64
C GLY A 624 -15.41 -20.02 36.15
N LYS A 625 -15.02 -21.25 35.81
CA LYS A 625 -14.80 -21.65 34.42
C LYS A 625 -16.08 -21.50 33.59
N VAL A 626 -15.96 -20.80 32.46
CA VAL A 626 -17.04 -20.55 31.53
C VAL A 626 -16.53 -20.65 30.10
N ASN A 627 -17.21 -21.45 29.28
CA ASN A 627 -17.00 -21.47 27.84
C ASN A 627 -17.99 -20.49 27.20
N VAL A 628 -17.49 -19.58 26.38
CA VAL A 628 -18.32 -18.68 25.57
C VAL A 628 -18.08 -18.93 24.10
N ARG A 629 -19.10 -18.70 23.27
CA ARG A 629 -18.97 -18.90 21.82
C ARG A 629 -19.85 -17.93 21.04
N TYR A 630 -19.28 -17.31 20.03
CA TYR A 630 -20.00 -16.71 18.92
C TYR A 630 -19.99 -17.67 17.73
N GLU A 631 -21.12 -17.81 17.05
CA GLU A 631 -21.26 -18.62 15.84
C GLU A 631 -21.95 -17.80 14.75
N PHE A 632 -21.33 -17.71 13.58
CA PHE A 632 -21.93 -17.15 12.39
C PHE A 632 -22.22 -18.28 11.39
N THR A 633 -23.49 -18.43 11.03
CA THR A 633 -23.92 -19.31 9.94
C THR A 633 -24.21 -18.46 8.71
N ALA A 634 -23.37 -18.59 7.68
CA ALA A 634 -23.60 -17.94 6.39
C ALA A 634 -24.80 -18.59 5.67
N ASP A 635 -25.68 -17.78 5.08
CA ASP A 635 -26.79 -18.28 4.28
C ASP A 635 -26.30 -18.88 2.97
N LYS A 636 -25.24 -18.29 2.39
CA LYS A 636 -24.60 -18.73 1.16
C LYS A 636 -23.08 -18.83 1.32
N PRO A 637 -22.56 -19.88 1.99
CA PRO A 637 -21.13 -20.08 2.16
C PRO A 637 -20.40 -20.06 0.80
N GLY A 638 -19.26 -19.39 0.77
CA GLY A 638 -18.40 -19.19 -0.39
C GLY A 638 -18.78 -18.01 -1.30
N GLU A 639 -19.91 -17.33 -1.06
CA GLU A 639 -20.28 -16.09 -1.78
C GLU A 639 -19.76 -14.85 -1.06
N PHE A 640 -19.34 -13.85 -1.84
CA PHE A 640 -18.97 -12.53 -1.31
C PHE A 640 -20.19 -11.86 -0.67
N ALA A 641 -19.95 -11.07 0.39
CA ALA A 641 -20.97 -10.30 1.09
C ALA A 641 -22.19 -11.09 1.59
N THR A 642 -22.04 -12.41 1.80
CA THR A 642 -23.15 -13.27 2.21
C THR A 642 -23.80 -12.79 3.50
N SER A 643 -25.13 -12.82 3.54
CA SER A 643 -25.90 -12.65 4.77
C SER A 643 -25.73 -13.89 5.66
N GLY A 644 -26.15 -13.80 6.92
CA GLY A 644 -26.16 -14.95 7.80
C GLY A 644 -26.75 -14.65 9.16
N THR A 645 -26.65 -15.62 10.05
CA THR A 645 -27.21 -15.52 11.40
C THR A 645 -26.09 -15.67 12.42
N GLY A 646 -25.94 -14.66 13.27
CA GLY A 646 -25.02 -14.67 14.41
C GLY A 646 -25.72 -15.19 15.66
N ARG A 647 -25.03 -16.00 16.46
CA ARG A 647 -25.54 -16.56 17.73
C ARG A 647 -24.49 -16.48 18.83
N LEU A 648 -24.92 -16.18 20.04
CA LEU A 648 -24.08 -16.23 21.24
C LEU A 648 -24.45 -17.41 22.11
N PHE A 649 -23.45 -18.07 22.70
CA PHE A 649 -23.61 -19.17 23.63
C PHE A 649 -22.78 -18.94 24.89
N ILE A 650 -23.30 -19.39 26.04
CA ILE A 650 -22.59 -19.51 27.31
C ILE A 650 -22.79 -20.95 27.79
N ASN A 651 -21.70 -21.70 28.00
CA ASN A 651 -21.70 -23.11 28.40
C ASN A 651 -22.62 -23.97 27.52
N GLY A 652 -22.57 -23.76 26.20
CA GLY A 652 -23.39 -24.47 25.22
C GLY A 652 -24.85 -24.03 25.11
N LYS A 653 -25.36 -23.19 26.03
CA LYS A 653 -26.73 -22.65 25.97
C LYS A 653 -26.79 -21.39 25.11
N GLN A 654 -27.65 -21.36 24.10
CA GLN A 654 -27.87 -20.17 23.26
C GLN A 654 -28.44 -19.02 24.07
N GLN A 655 -27.81 -17.85 23.97
CA GLN A 655 -28.08 -16.64 24.74
C GLN A 655 -28.69 -15.53 23.90
N ALA A 656 -28.31 -15.42 22.63
CA ALA A 656 -28.82 -14.43 21.70
C ALA A 656 -28.70 -14.93 20.26
N GLU A 657 -29.49 -14.36 19.36
CA GLU A 657 -29.47 -14.61 17.93
C GLU A 657 -29.91 -13.33 17.21
N ASP A 658 -29.25 -12.99 16.10
CA ASP A 658 -29.69 -11.92 15.21
C ASP A 658 -29.18 -12.14 13.78
N LYS A 659 -29.78 -11.44 12.82
CA LYS A 659 -29.40 -11.47 11.42
C LYS A 659 -28.30 -10.46 11.13
N LEU A 660 -27.23 -10.90 10.47
CA LEU A 660 -26.31 -10.03 9.76
C LEU A 660 -26.73 -9.98 8.29
N GLU A 661 -27.17 -8.81 7.84
CA GLU A 661 -27.65 -8.60 6.47
C GLU A 661 -26.52 -8.76 5.44
N HIS A 662 -25.31 -8.31 5.79
CA HIS A 662 -24.13 -8.40 4.92
C HIS A 662 -22.87 -8.65 5.74
N THR A 663 -21.95 -9.41 5.16
CA THR A 663 -20.57 -9.56 5.66
C THR A 663 -19.61 -8.79 4.78
N VAL A 664 -18.45 -8.40 5.32
CA VAL A 664 -17.39 -7.77 4.53
C VAL A 664 -16.90 -8.74 3.45
N PRO A 665 -16.83 -8.33 2.15
CA PRO A 665 -16.50 -9.23 1.04
C PRO A 665 -15.11 -9.85 1.09
N LEU A 666 -14.08 -9.05 1.35
CA LEU A 666 -12.67 -9.40 1.13
C LEU A 666 -11.80 -9.20 2.36
N ARG A 667 -11.84 -8.00 2.95
CA ARG A 667 -10.93 -7.63 4.05
C ARG A 667 -11.50 -6.49 4.87
N PHE A 668 -11.39 -6.53 6.19
CA PHE A 668 -11.85 -5.45 7.07
C PHE A 668 -11.00 -4.18 7.03
N THR A 669 -9.68 -4.37 6.97
CA THR A 669 -8.65 -3.33 7.14
C THR A 669 -7.38 -3.76 6.40
N ALA A 670 -6.57 -2.82 5.94
CA ALA A 670 -5.31 -3.13 5.27
C ALA A 670 -4.10 -3.16 6.22
N TYR A 671 -4.25 -2.69 7.47
CA TYR A 671 -3.11 -2.47 8.37
C TYR A 671 -3.39 -2.79 9.84
N GLU A 672 -4.63 -2.71 10.29
CA GLU A 672 -4.98 -3.13 11.65
C GLU A 672 -4.99 -4.66 11.73
N GLY A 673 -4.80 -5.18 12.94
CA GLY A 673 -4.60 -6.60 13.18
C GLY A 673 -5.70 -7.25 14.01
N MET A 674 -5.38 -8.39 14.59
CA MET A 674 -6.17 -9.06 15.61
C MET A 674 -5.39 -9.16 16.93
N ASP A 675 -6.10 -8.97 18.03
CA ASP A 675 -5.60 -9.05 19.40
C ASP A 675 -6.45 -10.01 20.25
N ILE A 676 -5.81 -10.73 21.17
CA ILE A 676 -6.45 -11.57 22.19
C ILE A 676 -6.29 -10.91 23.55
N GLY A 677 -7.41 -10.74 24.27
CA GLY A 677 -7.41 -10.14 25.61
C GLY A 677 -7.33 -8.62 25.65
N THR A 678 -7.13 -7.95 24.51
CA THR A 678 -7.07 -6.49 24.35
C THR A 678 -7.61 -6.08 22.97
N ASP A 679 -7.59 -4.79 22.66
CA ASP A 679 -7.92 -4.19 21.36
C ASP A 679 -6.97 -3.00 21.18
N ASN A 680 -5.87 -3.22 20.45
CA ASN A 680 -4.78 -2.26 20.30
C ASN A 680 -5.07 -1.26 19.16
N GLY A 681 -4.72 0.01 19.36
CA GLY A 681 -5.02 1.08 18.41
C GLY A 681 -6.49 1.51 18.45
N LEU A 682 -7.10 1.68 17.27
CA LEU A 682 -8.49 2.15 17.18
C LEU A 682 -9.47 1.03 17.53
N PRO A 683 -10.38 1.25 18.49
CA PRO A 683 -11.25 0.19 18.96
C PRO A 683 -12.30 -0.21 17.93
N VAL A 684 -12.65 -1.50 17.89
CA VAL A 684 -13.80 -1.97 17.10
C VAL A 684 -15.11 -1.32 17.54
N VAL A 685 -15.25 -1.08 18.84
CA VAL A 685 -16.45 -0.48 19.43
C VAL A 685 -16.13 0.91 19.98
N PRO A 686 -16.52 2.01 19.28
CA PRO A 686 -16.08 3.36 19.63
C PRO A 686 -16.84 3.97 20.83
N LYS A 687 -17.55 3.15 21.62
CA LYS A 687 -18.43 3.60 22.72
C LYS A 687 -17.64 3.84 24.01
N LEU A 688 -18.09 4.83 24.79
CA LEU A 688 -17.50 5.19 26.10
C LEU A 688 -17.40 4.03 27.09
N GLY A 689 -18.34 3.07 27.06
CA GLY A 689 -18.31 1.90 27.94
C GLY A 689 -17.13 0.97 27.61
N TYR A 690 -17.04 0.58 26.33
CA TYR A 690 -15.96 -0.23 25.79
C TYR A 690 -14.59 0.46 25.95
N ALA A 691 -14.50 1.76 25.69
CA ALA A 691 -13.26 2.52 25.86
C ALA A 691 -12.68 2.47 27.29
N LYS A 692 -13.53 2.34 28.34
CA LYS A 692 -13.04 2.17 29.72
C LYS A 692 -12.34 0.83 29.96
N LEU A 693 -12.54 -0.13 29.05
CA LEU A 693 -11.92 -1.43 29.02
C LEU A 693 -10.58 -1.43 28.27
N LEU A 694 -10.21 -0.34 27.57
CA LEU A 694 -9.02 -0.32 26.71
C LEU A 694 -7.91 0.64 27.21
N PRO A 695 -6.63 0.35 26.89
CA PRO A 695 -6.09 -0.95 26.45
C PRO A 695 -5.88 -1.86 27.67
N LYS A 696 -6.88 -2.02 28.53
CA LYS A 696 -6.72 -2.87 29.73
C LYS A 696 -6.93 -4.31 29.29
N HIS A 697 -5.96 -5.16 29.61
CA HIS A 697 -6.14 -6.60 29.44
C HIS A 697 -7.43 -7.08 30.14
N PHE A 698 -8.01 -8.14 29.58
CA PHE A 698 -9.21 -8.79 30.05
C PHE A 698 -9.22 -8.99 31.57
N GLN A 699 -10.28 -8.54 32.23
CA GLN A 699 -10.51 -8.75 33.67
C GLN A 699 -11.07 -10.16 33.87
N GLY A 700 -10.19 -11.10 34.18
CA GLY A 700 -10.46 -12.52 34.28
C GLY A 700 -9.23 -13.30 33.83
N THR A 701 -9.43 -14.52 33.33
CA THR A 701 -8.37 -15.25 32.61
C THR A 701 -8.94 -15.80 31.31
N ILE A 702 -8.18 -15.67 30.22
CA ILE A 702 -8.45 -16.32 28.94
C ILE A 702 -7.51 -17.52 28.85
N GLU A 703 -8.04 -18.74 28.91
CA GLU A 703 -7.22 -19.94 28.75
C GLU A 703 -6.85 -20.17 27.28
N LYS A 704 -7.80 -19.93 26.36
CA LYS A 704 -7.60 -19.97 24.91
C LYS A 704 -8.78 -19.34 24.17
N VAL A 705 -8.52 -18.90 22.94
CA VAL A 705 -9.52 -18.53 21.93
C VAL A 705 -9.34 -19.43 20.71
N GLU A 706 -10.42 -20.06 20.27
CA GLU A 706 -10.43 -20.98 19.13
C GLU A 706 -11.35 -20.46 18.03
N PHE A 707 -10.81 -20.36 16.81
CA PHE A 707 -11.59 -20.15 15.61
C PHE A 707 -11.80 -21.49 14.92
N ASN A 708 -13.05 -21.81 14.59
CA ASN A 708 -13.37 -22.94 13.72
C ASN A 708 -14.11 -22.42 12.49
N LEU A 709 -13.49 -22.60 11.32
CA LEU A 709 -14.00 -22.15 10.04
C LEU A 709 -14.70 -23.31 9.32
N GLY A 710 -15.84 -23.02 8.69
CA GLY A 710 -16.47 -23.91 7.73
C GLY A 710 -15.55 -24.16 6.51
N PRO A 711 -15.85 -25.20 5.72
CA PRO A 711 -15.05 -25.55 4.55
C PRO A 711 -14.98 -24.39 3.57
N ALA A 712 -13.81 -24.20 2.96
CA ALA A 712 -13.70 -23.39 1.76
C ALA A 712 -14.38 -24.14 0.60
N LYS A 713 -15.10 -23.43 -0.28
CA LYS A 713 -15.81 -24.06 -1.42
C LYS A 713 -14.88 -24.75 -2.43
N ILE A 714 -13.59 -24.40 -2.50
CA ILE A 714 -12.66 -24.96 -3.50
C ILE A 714 -11.28 -25.19 -2.86
N SER A 715 -10.69 -26.37 -3.07
CA SER A 715 -9.33 -26.70 -2.62
C SER A 715 -8.27 -26.07 -3.54
N ALA A 716 -7.08 -25.79 -3.00
CA ALA A 716 -5.99 -25.20 -3.78
C ALA A 716 -5.53 -26.12 -4.93
N GLU A 717 -5.54 -27.43 -4.71
CA GLU A 717 -5.16 -28.45 -5.70
C GLU A 717 -6.18 -28.58 -6.84
N ASP A 718 -7.48 -28.51 -6.54
CA ASP A 718 -8.53 -28.53 -7.56
C ASP A 718 -8.53 -27.25 -8.41
N LEU A 719 -8.18 -26.11 -7.80
CA LEU A 719 -8.03 -24.82 -8.50
C LEU A 719 -6.83 -24.82 -9.44
N GLN A 720 -5.68 -25.32 -8.98
CA GLN A 720 -4.47 -25.44 -9.79
C GLN A 720 -4.65 -26.44 -10.95
N ARG A 721 -5.30 -27.59 -10.72
CA ARG A 721 -5.60 -28.58 -11.77
C ARG A 721 -6.56 -28.02 -12.81
N THR A 722 -7.68 -27.45 -12.38
CA THR A 722 -8.69 -26.83 -13.28
C THR A 722 -8.07 -25.73 -14.13
N TYR A 723 -7.13 -24.96 -13.58
CA TYR A 723 -6.45 -23.90 -14.33
C TYR A 723 -5.35 -24.42 -15.25
N LEU A 724 -4.52 -25.40 -14.86
CA LEU A 724 -3.55 -26.01 -15.78
C LEU A 724 -4.24 -26.63 -17.00
N GLU A 725 -5.41 -27.24 -16.80
CA GLU A 725 -6.26 -27.74 -17.88
C GLU A 725 -6.82 -26.60 -18.75
N ARG A 726 -7.28 -25.49 -18.16
CA ARG A 726 -7.79 -24.31 -18.92
C ARG A 726 -6.69 -23.54 -19.64
N PHE A 727 -5.53 -23.35 -19.03
CA PHE A 727 -4.35 -22.69 -19.62
C PHE A 727 -3.75 -23.54 -20.73
N ALA A 728 -3.64 -24.87 -20.55
CA ALA A 728 -3.23 -25.78 -21.62
C ALA A 728 -4.20 -25.76 -22.80
N ASN A 729 -5.49 -25.52 -22.57
CA ASN A 729 -6.48 -25.34 -23.64
C ASN A 729 -6.45 -23.94 -24.28
N ALA A 730 -6.05 -22.91 -23.55
CA ALA A 730 -5.92 -21.53 -24.06
C ALA A 730 -4.62 -21.30 -24.85
N VAL A 731 -3.55 -22.03 -24.54
CA VAL A 731 -2.26 -21.96 -25.27
C VAL A 731 -2.21 -22.90 -26.49
N ARG A 732 -3.18 -23.83 -26.62
CA ARG A 732 -3.28 -24.78 -27.76
C ARG A 732 -4.25 -24.35 -28.86
N ASN A 733 -5.04 -23.30 -28.63
CA ASN A 733 -5.93 -22.68 -29.63
C ASN A 733 -5.40 -21.28 -29.97
#